data_AF-E2Q6Y7-F1
#
_entry.id   AF-E2Q6Y7-F1
#
_cell.length_a   1.000
_cell.length_b   1.000
_cell.length_c   1.000
_cell.angle_alpha   90.00
_cell.angle_beta   90.00
_cell.angle_gamma   90.00
#
_symmetry.space_group_name_H-M   'P 1'
#
loop_
_entity.id
_entity.type
_entity.pdbx_description
1 polymer ?
#
loop_
_entity_poly.entity_id
_entity_poly.type
_entity_poly.pdbx_seq_one_letter_code
_entity_poly.pdbx_strand_id
1 'polypeptide(L)'
;MVSRSRFAPRASAPRVPCPSQEAALPVSDAVSGPVPDPVSSPGPVPGPLSASGPRSGPVAGSAPGRGHRPAPVARRLRGAGVQAASVALLLPLLSAGLMGQGGAAAAPRPSAPAAAPGSLMEAFTSAAAAYRVPREVLLGVAYLQSRWDGHGGAPSVSGGYGPMHLTDARTALREAAGPAGAPHRHPGGEEDRRGDDRRPPVVSATGAALPPGLAAGTPPERLRTLERAARLSGIDAGRLRSDPVANVRGGAALLADAQRRLDRPAGGSAADWYGAVALFSGADDTATARAYADDVFSVIRSGAARTTDSGARVVLAADPSAVPAPGRLSGLGLREARAQGTECPRTVSCEWLPAPYQELPGGGYGNHDRSERPRSQKIRYIVVHDTEATWDTTLRLVQNPAYVSWQYSLRASDGHIAQHVPLRDVAWHAGNWFVNAHSIGLEHEGFLTAPDTWYTEAMYRSSARLVRYLARKYDIPLDRQHILGHDNVPGTTAATIRGMHTDPGPYWDWDHYFTLLGKPFRATAGPWARVVTVRPEYARHQPVFTGCARPGEVCAPHGSGAVRLHTAPSPDAPLVRDIGLRPGGEDSTTQVNDTGARASTGQRFAVAERQGAWTAIWYLGQKAWFHNPPEQPTAVGSRGVLIAPRPGPAEVPVYGRAYPEPAAYPEGVPVQPLAPYPYSLPAGQRYVAGDLVRGEYFYAKTFDPSGHRVVRGAELYYEIQFGHRVAFVKASDVRPVH
;
A
#
# COMPACT_ATOMS: atom_id res chain seq x y z
N MET A 1 -8.16 -14.10 -74.91
CA MET A 1 -6.96 -14.67 -75.57
C MET A 1 -5.73 -14.02 -74.95
N VAL A 2 -4.83 -14.83 -74.37
CA VAL A 2 -3.38 -14.59 -74.16
C VAL A 2 -3.02 -13.46 -73.16
N SER A 3 -2.20 -13.57 -72.11
CA SER A 3 -1.24 -14.58 -71.61
C SER A 3 -1.02 -14.38 -70.09
N ARG A 4 -0.81 -15.46 -69.34
CA ARG A 4 -0.34 -15.46 -67.93
C ARG A 4 1.03 -16.15 -67.85
N SER A 5 1.94 -15.58 -67.06
CA SER A 5 3.24 -16.12 -66.64
C SER A 5 3.83 -15.11 -65.64
N ARG A 6 4.48 -15.40 -64.50
CA ARG A 6 5.08 -16.59 -63.87
C ARG A 6 5.41 -16.29 -62.38
N PHE A 7 5.81 -17.35 -61.67
CA PHE A 7 6.77 -17.45 -60.54
C PHE A 7 6.27 -17.75 -59.10
N ALA A 8 6.23 -19.07 -58.83
CA ALA A 8 6.94 -19.84 -57.78
C ALA A 8 6.63 -19.69 -56.27
N PRO A 9 6.38 -20.84 -55.59
CA PRO A 9 6.65 -21.04 -54.16
C PRO A 9 7.77 -22.07 -53.89
N ARG A 10 8.59 -21.80 -52.86
CA ARG A 10 9.55 -22.71 -52.18
C ARG A 10 9.54 -22.27 -50.70
N ALA A 11 9.69 -23.09 -49.67
CA ALA A 11 9.87 -24.52 -49.52
C ALA A 11 9.49 -24.89 -48.07
N SER A 12 9.03 -26.12 -47.87
CA SER A 12 8.73 -26.75 -46.58
C SER A 12 9.91 -27.64 -46.15
N ALA A 13 10.28 -27.62 -44.86
CA ALA A 13 10.83 -28.72 -44.03
C ALA A 13 11.54 -28.15 -42.78
N PRO A 14 11.80 -28.93 -41.70
CA PRO A 14 11.09 -30.13 -41.20
C PRO A 14 10.72 -30.04 -39.70
N ARG A 15 9.73 -30.84 -39.29
CA ARG A 15 9.42 -31.13 -37.88
C ARG A 15 10.41 -32.18 -37.35
N VAL A 16 11.01 -31.91 -36.20
CA VAL A 16 11.80 -32.88 -35.41
C VAL A 16 10.85 -33.58 -34.41
N PRO A 17 10.91 -34.92 -34.27
CA PRO A 17 9.96 -35.68 -33.48
C PRO A 17 10.35 -35.75 -31.98
N CYS A 18 9.32 -35.72 -31.12
CA CYS A 18 9.41 -36.10 -29.71
C CYS A 18 9.77 -37.60 -29.58
N PRO A 19 10.66 -37.99 -28.65
CA PRO A 19 10.80 -39.38 -28.28
C PRO A 19 9.65 -39.82 -27.35
N SER A 20 9.19 -41.02 -27.66
CA SER A 20 8.11 -41.82 -27.10
C SER A 20 8.37 -42.28 -25.66
N GLN A 21 7.26 -42.34 -24.90
CA GLN A 21 7.11 -43.22 -23.74
C GLN A 21 7.00 -44.68 -24.18
N GLU A 22 7.77 -45.55 -23.54
CA GLU A 22 7.60 -47.00 -23.31
C GLU A 22 8.92 -47.46 -22.65
N ALA A 23 9.02 -48.38 -21.71
CA ALA A 23 8.09 -49.29 -21.09
C ALA A 23 8.65 -49.66 -19.70
N ALA A 24 7.75 -49.91 -18.75
CA ALA A 24 8.06 -50.52 -17.47
C ALA A 24 8.38 -52.01 -17.66
N LEU A 25 9.35 -52.51 -16.90
CA LEU A 25 9.58 -53.95 -16.69
C LEU A 25 9.62 -54.26 -15.18
N PRO A 26 9.32 -55.51 -14.80
CA PRO A 26 8.56 -55.84 -13.61
C PRO A 26 9.47 -56.22 -12.43
N VAL A 27 8.95 -56.05 -11.21
CA VAL A 27 9.47 -56.76 -10.04
C VAL A 27 8.33 -57.58 -9.45
N SER A 28 8.63 -58.85 -9.31
CA SER A 28 7.78 -59.99 -8.97
C SER A 28 7.39 -60.02 -7.49
N ASP A 29 6.17 -60.52 -7.25
CA ASP A 29 5.70 -61.43 -6.19
C ASP A 29 6.79 -62.13 -5.35
N ALA A 30 6.66 -62.49 -4.07
CA ALA A 30 5.56 -62.55 -3.10
C ALA A 30 6.17 -62.86 -1.71
N VAL A 31 5.42 -62.70 -0.62
CA VAL A 31 5.04 -63.80 0.31
C VAL A 31 4.29 -63.22 1.52
N SER A 32 3.09 -63.76 1.70
CA SER A 32 2.14 -63.54 2.78
C SER A 32 2.53 -64.26 4.09
N GLY A 33 2.10 -63.72 5.23
CA GLY A 33 2.01 -64.44 6.51
C GLY A 33 1.67 -63.52 7.71
N PRO A 34 0.95 -63.99 8.75
CA PRO A 34 -0.21 -63.26 9.30
C PRO A 34 -0.09 -62.71 10.75
N VAL A 35 -0.91 -61.66 11.04
CA VAL A 35 -1.81 -61.38 12.20
C VAL A 35 -1.57 -62.22 13.49
N PRO A 36 -1.51 -61.63 14.73
CA PRO A 36 -2.74 -61.15 15.39
C PRO A 36 -2.70 -59.95 16.38
N ASP A 37 -3.82 -59.23 16.42
CA ASP A 37 -4.34 -58.48 17.58
C ASP A 37 -4.79 -59.46 18.69
N PRO A 38 -4.83 -59.05 19.97
CA PRO A 38 -6.15 -58.68 20.50
C PRO A 38 -6.19 -57.53 21.55
N VAL A 39 -7.19 -56.65 21.37
CA VAL A 39 -8.26 -56.24 22.32
C VAL A 39 -7.86 -55.70 23.73
N SER A 40 -8.28 -54.45 24.03
CA SER A 40 -9.28 -54.08 25.09
C SER A 40 -9.13 -52.64 25.61
N SER A 41 -10.16 -51.81 25.40
CA SER A 41 -10.44 -50.53 26.09
C SER A 41 -11.20 -50.78 27.44
N PRO A 42 -11.77 -49.80 28.19
CA PRO A 42 -11.41 -48.40 28.49
C PRO A 42 -11.53 -48.00 30.01
N GLY A 43 -11.05 -46.79 30.36
CA GLY A 43 -11.61 -45.90 31.42
C GLY A 43 -10.81 -45.72 32.73
N PRO A 44 -11.12 -44.73 33.61
CA PRO A 44 -11.95 -43.53 33.45
C PRO A 44 -11.27 -42.20 33.88
N VAL A 45 -11.99 -41.10 33.63
CA VAL A 45 -11.77 -39.70 34.04
C VAL A 45 -11.82 -39.52 35.57
N PRO A 46 -11.15 -38.50 36.14
CA PRO A 46 -11.88 -37.65 37.07
C PRO A 46 -11.56 -36.15 36.95
N GLY A 47 -12.59 -35.33 37.13
CA GLY A 47 -12.51 -34.02 37.80
C GLY A 47 -13.65 -33.96 38.83
N PRO A 48 -13.95 -32.80 39.45
CA PRO A 48 -13.10 -31.70 39.90
C PRO A 48 -13.12 -31.60 41.45
N LEU A 49 -12.23 -30.81 42.06
CA LEU A 49 -12.34 -30.43 43.49
C LEU A 49 -12.26 -28.91 43.66
N SER A 50 -13.36 -28.35 44.14
CA SER A 50 -13.47 -27.03 44.76
C SER A 50 -12.83 -27.03 46.14
N ALA A 51 -12.12 -25.96 46.50
CA ALA A 51 -11.99 -25.52 47.89
C ALA A 51 -11.83 -23.99 47.98
N SER A 52 -12.80 -23.42 48.68
CA SER A 52 -12.91 -22.12 49.35
C SER A 52 -11.62 -21.53 49.95
N GLY A 53 -11.51 -20.19 49.88
CA GLY A 53 -10.51 -19.40 50.62
C GLY A 53 -10.81 -19.27 52.12
N PRO A 54 -9.96 -18.53 52.86
CA PRO A 54 -10.52 -17.41 53.62
C PRO A 54 -9.62 -16.15 53.73
N ARG A 55 -10.32 -15.01 53.84
CA ARG A 55 -10.11 -13.78 54.63
C ARG A 55 -8.71 -13.42 55.15
N SER A 56 -8.31 -12.17 54.91
CA SER A 56 -7.50 -11.37 55.83
C SER A 56 -7.96 -9.90 55.83
N GLY A 57 -8.27 -9.40 57.03
CA GLY A 57 -8.58 -8.00 57.33
C GLY A 57 -7.33 -7.19 57.72
N PRO A 58 -7.49 -5.89 58.04
CA PRO A 58 -6.45 -4.87 57.88
C PRO A 58 -5.64 -4.60 59.16
N VAL A 59 -4.40 -4.12 59.00
CA VAL A 59 -3.63 -3.47 60.08
C VAL A 59 -2.95 -2.21 59.55
N ALA A 60 -3.10 -1.14 60.33
CA ALA A 60 -2.62 0.21 60.09
C ALA A 60 -1.22 0.46 60.67
N GLY A 61 -0.51 1.41 60.06
CA GLY A 61 0.32 2.41 60.75
C GLY A 61 1.81 2.11 60.95
N SER A 62 2.69 2.84 60.25
CA SER A 62 3.59 3.89 60.83
C SER A 62 4.64 4.39 59.82
N ALA A 63 4.77 5.72 59.72
CA ALA A 63 5.77 6.51 58.97
C ALA A 63 7.10 6.63 59.79
N PRO A 64 8.15 7.44 59.45
CA PRO A 64 8.30 8.50 58.43
C PRO A 64 9.67 8.59 57.70
N GLY A 65 9.81 9.52 56.72
CA GLY A 65 11.12 9.94 56.19
C GLY A 65 11.08 10.75 54.90
N ARG A 66 11.61 11.99 54.92
CA ARG A 66 11.48 13.09 53.93
C ARG A 66 12.40 12.95 52.70
N GLY A 67 12.04 13.62 51.58
CA GLY A 67 13.04 14.03 50.57
C GLY A 67 12.55 14.48 49.19
N HIS A 68 12.24 15.78 49.04
CA HIS A 68 12.47 16.66 47.87
C HIS A 68 11.85 16.35 46.48
N ARG A 69 10.86 17.17 46.11
CA ARG A 69 10.48 17.52 44.72
C ARG A 69 10.71 19.02 44.51
N PRO A 70 11.25 19.49 43.37
CA PRO A 70 11.23 20.90 43.02
C PRO A 70 9.95 21.27 42.25
N ALA A 71 9.40 22.45 42.59
CA ALA A 71 8.33 23.14 41.87
C ALA A 71 8.90 24.01 40.74
N PRO A 72 8.13 24.31 39.67
CA PRO A 72 8.52 25.31 38.69
C PRO A 72 8.02 26.72 39.08
N VAL A 73 8.91 27.67 38.86
CA VAL A 73 8.82 29.10 39.17
C VAL A 73 7.92 29.83 38.18
N ALA A 74 7.06 30.71 38.69
CA ALA A 74 6.31 31.70 37.93
C ALA A 74 7.17 32.95 37.62
N ARG A 75 7.11 33.46 36.38
CA ARG A 75 7.38 34.89 36.11
C ARG A 75 6.66 35.39 34.84
N ARG A 76 5.63 36.20 35.12
CA ARG A 76 5.25 37.49 34.49
C ARG A 76 5.41 37.63 32.98
N LEU A 77 4.27 37.75 32.28
CA LEU A 77 4.18 38.52 31.04
C LEU A 77 3.41 39.82 31.31
N ARG A 78 4.07 40.94 30.97
CA ARG A 78 3.51 42.29 30.98
C ARG A 78 2.57 42.44 29.79
N GLY A 79 1.43 43.07 30.04
CA GLY A 79 0.54 43.55 28.99
C GLY A 79 1.16 44.75 28.25
N ALA A 80 0.81 44.84 26.96
CA ALA A 80 0.71 46.09 26.23
C ALA A 80 -0.43 45.88 25.23
N GLY A 81 -1.58 46.49 25.54
CA GLY A 81 -2.66 46.65 24.57
C GLY A 81 -2.35 47.82 23.64
N VAL A 82 -2.76 47.69 22.39
CA VAL A 82 -3.06 48.82 21.51
C VAL A 82 -4.31 48.44 20.73
N GLN A 83 -5.39 49.20 20.96
CA GLN A 83 -6.56 49.25 20.10
C GLN A 83 -6.36 50.34 19.04
N ALA A 84 -6.79 50.07 17.80
CA ALA A 84 -7.36 51.02 16.83
C ALA A 84 -7.83 50.16 15.62
N ALA A 85 -9.12 49.92 15.38
CA ALA A 85 -10.16 50.83 14.87
C ALA A 85 -9.83 51.43 13.48
N SER A 86 -10.41 50.86 12.42
CA SER A 86 -10.65 51.47 11.09
C SER A 86 -11.82 50.71 10.44
N VAL A 87 -13.08 51.14 10.66
CA VAL A 87 -13.86 52.07 9.82
C VAL A 87 -14.02 51.58 8.38
N ALA A 88 -15.22 51.06 8.11
CA ALA A 88 -15.78 50.87 6.79
C ALA A 88 -16.14 52.23 6.19
N LEU A 89 -15.74 52.46 4.93
CA LEU A 89 -16.27 53.53 4.09
C LEU A 89 -16.46 52.98 2.67
N LEU A 90 -17.72 52.67 2.38
CA LEU A 90 -18.30 52.62 1.04
C LEU A 90 -18.38 54.05 0.50
N LEU A 91 -18.03 54.27 -0.76
CA LEU A 91 -18.77 55.10 -1.72
C LEU A 91 -18.20 54.88 -3.14
N PRO A 92 -19.05 55.01 -4.18
CA PRO A 92 -18.77 54.64 -5.57
C PRO A 92 -18.26 55.82 -6.39
N LEU A 93 -17.49 55.56 -7.44
CA LEU A 93 -17.25 56.54 -8.51
C LEU A 93 -17.65 55.94 -9.86
N LEU A 94 -18.85 56.34 -10.29
CA LEU A 94 -19.25 56.39 -11.69
C LEU A 94 -18.44 57.48 -12.39
N SER A 95 -17.86 57.17 -13.55
CA SER A 95 -17.53 58.16 -14.56
C SER A 95 -17.75 57.54 -15.93
N ALA A 96 -18.78 58.02 -16.60
CA ALA A 96 -19.06 57.77 -18.00
C ALA A 96 -18.06 58.53 -18.87
N GLY A 97 -17.59 57.88 -19.93
CA GLY A 97 -16.81 58.50 -21.01
C GLY A 97 -17.03 57.71 -22.29
N LEU A 98 -17.82 58.30 -23.18
CA LEU A 98 -18.17 57.79 -24.51
C LEU A 98 -17.13 58.23 -25.56
N MET A 99 -16.96 57.37 -26.57
CA MET A 99 -16.52 57.59 -27.96
C MET A 99 -15.04 57.34 -28.33
N GLY A 100 -14.87 56.42 -29.29
CA GLY A 100 -13.65 56.23 -30.08
C GLY A 100 -13.61 54.87 -30.80
N GLN A 101 -14.27 54.77 -31.96
CA GLN A 101 -14.14 53.62 -32.86
C GLN A 101 -12.72 53.53 -33.45
N GLY A 102 -12.15 52.33 -33.47
CA GLY A 102 -10.88 52.03 -34.16
C GLY A 102 -10.53 50.56 -33.99
N GLY A 103 -10.78 49.75 -35.02
CA GLY A 103 -10.65 48.31 -34.99
C GLY A 103 -9.21 47.79 -34.90
N ALA A 104 -9.03 46.73 -34.11
CA ALA A 104 -8.01 45.72 -34.33
C ALA A 104 -8.62 44.36 -33.96
N ALA A 105 -8.74 43.46 -34.93
CA ALA A 105 -9.31 42.14 -34.76
C ALA A 105 -8.47 41.32 -33.78
N ALA A 106 -9.03 41.06 -32.58
CA ALA A 106 -8.51 40.05 -31.68
C ALA A 106 -9.02 38.67 -32.15
N ALA A 107 -8.08 37.77 -32.48
CA ALA A 107 -8.37 36.38 -32.77
C ALA A 107 -9.16 35.74 -31.60
N PRO A 108 -10.12 34.84 -31.87
CA PRO A 108 -10.90 34.21 -30.82
C PRO A 108 -9.98 33.37 -29.95
N ARG A 109 -9.90 33.70 -28.66
CA ARG A 109 -9.34 32.80 -27.64
C ARG A 109 -10.15 31.49 -27.72
N PRO A 110 -9.51 30.31 -27.69
CA PRO A 110 -10.26 29.07 -27.57
C PRO A 110 -11.06 29.15 -26.27
N SER A 111 -12.39 29.15 -26.41
CA SER A 111 -13.32 28.98 -25.31
C SER A 111 -12.95 27.69 -24.59
N ALA A 112 -12.69 27.80 -23.29
CA ALA A 112 -12.63 26.65 -22.40
C ALA A 112 -13.90 25.79 -22.64
N PRO A 113 -13.80 24.45 -22.60
CA PRO A 113 -14.96 23.60 -22.78
C PRO A 113 -16.05 24.02 -21.79
N ALA A 114 -17.24 24.27 -22.31
CA ALA A 114 -18.40 24.62 -21.51
C ALA A 114 -18.63 23.55 -20.45
N ALA A 115 -18.69 23.95 -19.18
CA ALA A 115 -19.07 23.07 -18.09
C ALA A 115 -20.47 22.48 -18.36
N ALA A 116 -20.57 21.16 -18.28
CA ALA A 116 -21.81 20.42 -18.50
C ALA A 116 -22.91 20.80 -17.48
N PRO A 117 -24.21 20.60 -17.80
CA PRO A 117 -25.32 21.02 -16.95
C PRO A 117 -25.40 20.18 -15.68
N GLY A 118 -25.36 20.85 -14.53
CA GLY A 118 -25.49 20.30 -13.18
C GLY A 118 -24.15 20.01 -12.52
N SER A 119 -23.72 20.86 -11.59
CA SER A 119 -22.53 20.57 -10.78
C SER A 119 -22.69 19.23 -10.04
N LEU A 120 -21.61 18.47 -9.80
CA LEU A 120 -21.67 17.22 -9.00
C LEU A 120 -22.37 17.44 -7.63
N MET A 121 -22.27 18.65 -7.07
CA MET A 121 -23.01 19.09 -5.89
C MET A 121 -24.55 19.13 -6.07
N GLU A 122 -25.04 19.52 -7.24
CA GLU A 122 -26.46 19.45 -7.59
C GLU A 122 -26.91 18.00 -7.75
N ALA A 123 -26.06 17.11 -8.27
CA ALA A 123 -26.35 15.68 -8.31
C ALA A 123 -26.54 15.11 -6.89
N PHE A 124 -25.65 15.44 -5.95
CA PHE A 124 -25.82 15.08 -4.54
C PHE A 124 -27.10 15.65 -3.94
N THR A 125 -27.39 16.94 -4.19
CA THR A 125 -28.58 17.61 -3.65
C THR A 125 -29.89 17.01 -4.21
N SER A 126 -29.95 16.76 -5.52
CA SER A 126 -31.12 16.20 -6.17
C SER A 126 -31.34 14.72 -5.80
N ALA A 127 -30.28 13.92 -5.71
CA ALA A 127 -30.36 12.52 -5.26
C ALA A 127 -30.79 12.42 -3.79
N ALA A 128 -30.22 13.26 -2.92
CA ALA A 128 -30.62 13.37 -1.51
C ALA A 128 -32.12 13.66 -1.36
N ALA A 129 -32.63 14.65 -2.12
CA ALA A 129 -34.06 14.98 -2.12
C ALA A 129 -34.94 13.84 -2.66
N ALA A 130 -34.57 13.26 -3.80
CA ALA A 130 -35.36 12.20 -4.46
C ALA A 130 -35.50 10.94 -3.60
N TYR A 131 -34.42 10.53 -2.92
CA TYR A 131 -34.40 9.33 -2.09
C TYR A 131 -34.59 9.61 -0.59
N ARG A 132 -34.82 10.88 -0.23
CA ARG A 132 -34.97 11.35 1.15
C ARG A 132 -33.80 10.92 2.06
N VAL A 133 -32.59 10.89 1.52
CA VAL A 133 -31.34 10.65 2.26
C VAL A 133 -30.76 12.01 2.66
N PRO A 134 -30.31 12.22 3.90
CA PRO A 134 -29.61 13.45 4.26
C PRO A 134 -28.39 13.67 3.36
N ARG A 135 -28.23 14.89 2.83
CA ARG A 135 -27.19 15.17 1.82
C ARG A 135 -25.79 14.91 2.35
N GLU A 136 -25.55 15.23 3.60
CA GLU A 136 -24.31 15.00 4.32
C GLU A 136 -23.98 13.51 4.45
N VAL A 137 -24.97 12.63 4.60
CA VAL A 137 -24.76 11.18 4.61
C VAL A 137 -24.29 10.70 3.23
N LEU A 138 -24.96 11.17 2.16
CA LEU A 138 -24.60 10.80 0.80
C LEU A 138 -23.20 11.30 0.43
N LEU A 139 -22.87 12.55 0.78
CA LEU A 139 -21.53 13.12 0.61
C LEU A 139 -20.47 12.40 1.45
N GLY A 140 -20.78 12.06 2.71
CA GLY A 140 -19.86 11.36 3.60
C GLY A 140 -19.52 9.95 3.12
N VAL A 141 -20.53 9.21 2.67
CA VAL A 141 -20.34 7.87 2.05
C VAL A 141 -19.51 7.99 0.78
N ALA A 142 -19.86 8.91 -0.12
CA ALA A 142 -19.12 9.11 -1.37
C ALA A 142 -17.66 9.53 -1.12
N TYR A 143 -17.41 10.33 -0.08
CA TYR A 143 -16.05 10.71 0.31
C TYR A 143 -15.25 9.50 0.76
N LEU A 144 -15.81 8.66 1.65
CA LEU A 144 -15.12 7.48 2.17
C LEU A 144 -14.92 6.41 1.10
N GLN A 145 -15.81 6.37 0.11
CA GLN A 145 -15.67 5.48 -1.02
C GLN A 145 -14.59 5.98 -1.96
N SER A 146 -14.69 7.18 -2.54
CA SER A 146 -13.88 7.64 -3.69
C SER A 146 -13.21 9.00 -3.51
N ARG A 147 -13.39 9.68 -2.38
CA ARG A 147 -13.10 11.12 -2.23
C ARG A 147 -13.85 11.98 -3.25
N TRP A 148 -15.04 11.52 -3.67
CA TRP A 148 -15.92 12.09 -4.71
C TRP A 148 -15.44 11.99 -6.16
N ASP A 149 -14.32 11.32 -6.40
CA ASP A 149 -13.73 11.19 -7.73
C ASP A 149 -14.56 10.23 -8.59
N GLY A 150 -14.70 10.55 -9.89
CA GLY A 150 -15.46 9.75 -10.86
C GLY A 150 -14.63 8.70 -11.59
N HIS A 151 -13.30 8.85 -11.53
CA HIS A 151 -12.26 8.02 -12.12
C HIS A 151 -12.45 7.75 -13.61
N GLY A 152 -13.00 8.71 -14.35
CA GLY A 152 -13.25 8.57 -15.79
C GLY A 152 -14.16 7.39 -16.17
N GLY A 153 -14.93 6.84 -15.21
CA GLY A 153 -15.76 5.65 -15.40
C GLY A 153 -15.02 4.31 -15.29
N ALA A 154 -13.77 4.33 -14.83
CA ALA A 154 -12.99 3.13 -14.64
C ALA A 154 -13.20 2.51 -13.24
N PRO A 155 -13.07 1.18 -13.10
CA PRO A 155 -13.32 0.48 -11.84
C PRO A 155 -12.17 0.61 -10.84
N SER A 156 -12.51 0.66 -9.55
CA SER A 156 -11.58 0.45 -8.44
C SER A 156 -11.03 -0.98 -8.43
N VAL A 157 -10.06 -1.24 -7.54
CA VAL A 157 -9.46 -2.57 -7.29
C VAL A 157 -10.46 -3.68 -6.92
N SER A 158 -11.62 -3.30 -6.39
CA SER A 158 -12.71 -4.23 -6.04
C SER A 158 -13.88 -4.17 -7.03
N GLY A 159 -13.68 -3.52 -8.18
CA GLY A 159 -14.68 -3.38 -9.23
C GLY A 159 -15.73 -2.31 -8.96
N GLY A 160 -15.44 -1.32 -8.10
CA GLY A 160 -16.34 -0.21 -7.77
C GLY A 160 -16.22 0.96 -8.74
N TYR A 161 -17.35 1.49 -9.21
CA TYR A 161 -17.39 2.60 -10.17
C TYR A 161 -17.92 3.88 -9.53
N GLY A 162 -17.38 5.03 -9.98
CA GLY A 162 -17.87 6.37 -9.69
C GLY A 162 -17.85 6.79 -8.21
N PRO A 163 -18.44 7.96 -7.89
CA PRO A 163 -18.32 8.56 -6.56
C PRO A 163 -18.83 7.69 -5.40
N MET A 164 -19.83 6.85 -5.66
CA MET A 164 -20.45 5.96 -4.67
C MET A 164 -19.83 4.55 -4.64
N HIS A 165 -18.82 4.27 -5.46
CA HIS A 165 -18.15 2.96 -5.57
C HIS A 165 -19.18 1.81 -5.73
N LEU A 166 -20.03 1.93 -6.75
CA LEU A 166 -21.01 0.88 -7.07
C LEU A 166 -20.27 -0.29 -7.74
N THR A 167 -20.25 -1.45 -7.09
CA THR A 167 -19.40 -2.58 -7.50
C THR A 167 -20.06 -3.45 -8.55
N ASP A 168 -19.34 -3.72 -9.64
CA ASP A 168 -19.59 -4.76 -10.63
C ASP A 168 -18.28 -5.50 -10.95
N ALA A 169 -17.87 -6.37 -10.03
CA ALA A 169 -16.61 -7.09 -10.17
C ALA A 169 -16.57 -8.00 -11.41
N ARG A 170 -17.70 -8.51 -11.89
CA ARG A 170 -17.71 -9.37 -13.09
C ARG A 170 -17.34 -8.59 -14.35
N THR A 171 -17.83 -7.37 -14.50
CA THR A 171 -17.47 -6.52 -15.63
C THR A 171 -16.03 -6.02 -15.49
N ALA A 172 -15.63 -5.54 -14.31
CA ALA A 172 -14.26 -5.12 -14.05
C ALA A 172 -13.23 -6.24 -14.34
N LEU A 173 -13.51 -7.47 -13.88
CA LEU A 173 -12.64 -8.63 -14.18
C LEU A 173 -12.58 -8.96 -15.67
N ARG A 174 -13.68 -8.79 -16.42
CA ARG A 174 -13.68 -9.00 -17.88
C ARG A 174 -12.90 -7.92 -18.63
N GLU A 175 -13.01 -6.68 -18.18
CA GLU A 175 -12.25 -5.54 -18.71
C GLU A 175 -10.75 -5.69 -18.42
N ALA A 176 -10.40 -6.17 -17.21
CA ALA A 176 -9.03 -6.49 -16.82
C ALA A 176 -8.48 -7.76 -17.52
N ALA A 177 -9.33 -8.75 -17.82
CA ALA A 177 -8.96 -10.01 -18.46
C ALA A 177 -8.82 -9.94 -20.00
N GLY A 178 -8.56 -8.77 -20.57
CA GLY A 178 -7.99 -8.68 -21.93
C GLY A 178 -6.69 -9.49 -22.06
N PRO A 179 -6.09 -9.64 -23.26
CA PRO A 179 -4.97 -10.57 -23.51
C PRO A 179 -3.67 -10.30 -22.71
N ALA A 180 -3.68 -9.36 -21.78
CA ALA A 180 -2.60 -9.02 -20.84
C ALA A 180 -2.90 -9.39 -19.37
N GLY A 181 -4.05 -9.98 -19.04
CA GLY A 181 -4.40 -10.45 -17.69
C GLY A 181 -3.61 -11.69 -17.23
N ALA A 182 -2.36 -11.84 -17.67
CA ALA A 182 -1.47 -12.77 -17.02
C ALA A 182 -1.12 -12.17 -15.65
N PRO A 183 -1.45 -12.81 -14.51
CA PRO A 183 -0.83 -12.46 -13.26
C PRO A 183 0.67 -12.41 -13.51
N HIS A 184 1.36 -11.39 -13.00
CA HIS A 184 2.80 -11.30 -13.08
C HIS A 184 3.37 -12.66 -12.65
N ARG A 185 3.82 -13.45 -13.64
CA ARG A 185 4.63 -14.62 -13.35
C ARG A 185 5.87 -14.02 -12.73
N HIS A 186 6.09 -14.31 -11.44
CA HIS A 186 7.43 -14.33 -10.88
C HIS A 186 8.34 -14.93 -11.97
N PRO A 187 9.42 -14.25 -12.40
CA PRO A 187 10.35 -14.88 -13.31
C PRO A 187 10.68 -16.23 -12.68
N GLY A 188 10.28 -17.30 -13.38
CA GLY A 188 10.41 -18.66 -12.92
C GLY A 188 11.90 -18.96 -12.83
N GLY A 189 12.45 -18.71 -11.66
CA GLY A 189 13.78 -19.11 -11.26
C GLY A 189 13.68 -19.90 -9.97
N GLU A 190 14.73 -20.66 -9.68
CA GLU A 190 14.95 -21.39 -8.44
C GLU A 190 15.14 -20.46 -7.21
N GLU A 191 14.65 -19.21 -7.27
CA GLU A 191 14.86 -18.19 -6.24
C GLU A 191 13.85 -18.36 -5.10
N ASP A 192 14.34 -18.34 -3.86
CA ASP A 192 13.52 -18.47 -2.67
C ASP A 192 12.71 -17.18 -2.42
N ARG A 193 11.37 -17.28 -2.47
CA ARG A 193 10.44 -16.18 -2.20
C ARG A 193 10.58 -15.52 -0.82
N ARG A 194 11.28 -16.17 0.12
CA ARG A 194 11.62 -15.59 1.43
C ARG A 194 12.81 -14.63 1.37
N GLY A 195 13.65 -14.73 0.34
CA GLY A 195 14.95 -14.06 0.25
C GLY A 195 16.03 -14.69 1.12
N ASP A 196 15.94 -16.00 1.39
CA ASP A 196 16.91 -16.77 2.16
C ASP A 196 17.55 -17.87 1.30
N ASP A 197 18.59 -17.49 0.55
CA ASP A 197 19.32 -18.30 -0.44
C ASP A 197 19.96 -19.59 0.12
N ARG A 198 19.85 -19.84 1.43
CA ARG A 198 20.34 -21.06 2.10
C ARG A 198 19.22 -21.99 2.54
N ARG A 199 17.97 -21.72 2.18
CA ARG A 199 16.88 -22.69 2.29
C ARG A 199 16.58 -23.24 0.90
N PRO A 200 16.15 -24.51 0.80
CA PRO A 200 15.45 -24.96 -0.40
C PRO A 200 14.29 -24.00 -0.67
N PRO A 201 14.09 -23.54 -1.92
CA PRO A 201 12.93 -22.71 -2.26
C PRO A 201 11.66 -23.39 -1.77
N VAL A 202 10.70 -22.61 -1.29
CA VAL A 202 9.38 -23.17 -0.99
C VAL A 202 8.82 -23.71 -2.31
N VAL A 203 8.76 -25.03 -2.44
CA VAL A 203 8.14 -25.70 -3.57
C VAL A 203 6.66 -25.37 -3.48
N SER A 204 6.28 -24.31 -4.17
CA SER A 204 4.89 -24.15 -4.54
C SER A 204 4.54 -25.40 -5.34
N ALA A 205 3.42 -26.04 -5.04
CA ALA A 205 2.74 -26.87 -6.03
C ALA A 205 2.24 -25.95 -7.17
N THR A 206 3.14 -25.23 -7.84
CA THR A 206 2.91 -24.49 -9.10
C THR A 206 2.85 -25.48 -10.25
N GLY A 207 1.94 -26.45 -10.10
CA GLY A 207 1.19 -27.09 -11.18
C GLY A 207 -0.31 -26.83 -11.02
N ALA A 208 -0.77 -26.34 -9.86
CA ALA A 208 -2.08 -25.72 -9.80
C ALA A 208 -1.97 -24.35 -10.46
N ALA A 209 -2.34 -24.29 -11.74
CA ALA A 209 -2.96 -23.08 -12.26
C ALA A 209 -3.92 -22.55 -11.19
N LEU A 210 -4.04 -21.22 -11.04
CA LEU A 210 -5.25 -20.66 -10.45
C LEU A 210 -6.40 -21.45 -11.09
N PRO A 211 -7.19 -22.23 -10.33
CA PRO A 211 -8.27 -22.98 -10.96
C PRO A 211 -9.09 -21.96 -11.75
N PRO A 212 -9.36 -22.20 -13.05
CA PRO A 212 -10.20 -21.29 -13.82
C PRO A 212 -11.54 -21.23 -13.08
N GLY A 213 -11.80 -20.12 -12.37
CA GLY A 213 -12.78 -20.19 -11.29
C GLY A 213 -13.35 -18.87 -10.78
N LEU A 214 -12.65 -17.73 -10.89
CA LEU A 214 -13.33 -16.43 -10.70
C LEU A 214 -14.21 -16.06 -11.90
N ALA A 215 -14.05 -16.74 -13.04
CA ALA A 215 -14.92 -16.56 -14.20
C ALA A 215 -16.25 -17.33 -14.11
N ALA A 216 -16.37 -18.34 -13.23
CA ALA A 216 -17.54 -19.23 -13.18
C ALA A 216 -18.40 -19.08 -11.91
N GLY A 217 -17.86 -18.52 -10.82
CA GLY A 217 -18.63 -18.22 -9.60
C GLY A 217 -19.43 -16.93 -9.68
N THR A 218 -20.54 -16.83 -8.95
CA THR A 218 -21.20 -15.54 -8.72
C THR A 218 -20.38 -14.75 -7.69
N PRO A 219 -19.91 -13.53 -7.99
CA PRO A 219 -19.16 -12.72 -7.00
C PRO A 219 -19.96 -12.54 -5.71
N PRO A 220 -19.31 -12.37 -4.55
CA PRO A 220 -20.00 -12.03 -3.29
C PRO A 220 -20.95 -10.83 -3.45
N GLU A 221 -22.03 -10.76 -2.65
CA GLU A 221 -23.02 -9.66 -2.76
C GLU A 221 -22.37 -8.27 -2.65
N ARG A 222 -21.38 -8.11 -1.76
CA ARG A 222 -20.60 -6.87 -1.59
C ARG A 222 -19.89 -6.39 -2.85
N LEU A 223 -19.68 -7.26 -3.84
CA LEU A 223 -19.06 -6.95 -5.13
C LEU A 223 -20.07 -6.84 -6.30
N ARG A 224 -21.37 -6.79 -5.98
CA ARG A 224 -22.49 -6.72 -6.94
C ARG A 224 -23.49 -5.60 -6.63
N THR A 225 -23.08 -4.56 -5.90
CA THR A 225 -23.97 -3.46 -5.51
C THR A 225 -24.50 -2.65 -6.69
N LEU A 226 -23.79 -2.59 -7.84
CA LEU A 226 -24.21 -1.86 -9.03
C LEU A 226 -25.48 -2.46 -9.65
N GLU A 227 -25.59 -3.79 -9.72
CA GLU A 227 -26.79 -4.48 -10.24
C GLU A 227 -28.03 -4.14 -9.40
N ARG A 228 -27.85 -4.08 -8.07
CA ARG A 228 -28.91 -3.69 -7.14
C ARG A 228 -29.27 -2.21 -7.28
N ALA A 229 -28.27 -1.34 -7.41
CA ALA A 229 -28.47 0.09 -7.64
C ALA A 229 -29.25 0.34 -8.94
N ALA A 230 -28.96 -0.39 -10.02
CA ALA A 230 -29.70 -0.31 -11.28
C ALA A 230 -31.17 -0.65 -11.10
N ARG A 231 -31.49 -1.76 -10.42
CA ARG A 231 -32.88 -2.16 -10.13
C ARG A 231 -33.62 -1.14 -9.25
N LEU A 232 -32.97 -0.62 -8.21
CA LEU A 232 -33.60 0.31 -7.26
C LEU A 232 -33.79 1.72 -7.84
N SER A 233 -32.91 2.15 -8.74
CA SER A 233 -32.96 3.49 -9.33
C SER A 233 -33.67 3.53 -10.69
N GLY A 234 -33.81 2.40 -11.37
CA GLY A 234 -34.27 2.34 -12.76
C GLY A 234 -33.24 2.85 -13.78
N ILE A 235 -31.99 3.07 -13.37
CA ILE A 235 -30.91 3.56 -14.22
C ILE A 235 -30.16 2.37 -14.82
N ASP A 236 -29.81 2.47 -16.11
CA ASP A 236 -29.00 1.48 -16.81
C ASP A 236 -27.60 1.29 -16.16
N ALA A 237 -27.14 0.04 -16.14
CA ALA A 237 -25.87 -0.33 -15.53
C ALA A 237 -24.66 0.35 -16.19
N GLY A 238 -24.67 0.51 -17.52
CA GLY A 238 -23.62 1.22 -18.25
C GLY A 238 -23.50 2.67 -17.80
N ARG A 239 -24.63 3.36 -17.62
CA ARG A 239 -24.64 4.73 -17.08
C ARG A 239 -24.17 4.80 -15.63
N LEU A 240 -24.52 3.84 -14.78
CA LEU A 240 -24.01 3.82 -13.40
C LEU A 240 -22.48 3.64 -13.33
N ARG A 241 -21.84 3.05 -14.35
CA ARG A 241 -20.38 2.94 -14.45
C ARG A 241 -19.73 4.25 -14.91
N SER A 242 -20.27 4.90 -15.94
CA SER A 242 -19.59 5.99 -16.65
C SER A 242 -20.05 7.41 -16.30
N ASP A 243 -21.24 7.57 -15.71
CA ASP A 243 -21.84 8.88 -15.39
C ASP A 243 -21.88 9.10 -13.87
N PRO A 244 -21.04 10.02 -13.32
CA PRO A 244 -21.01 10.33 -11.90
C PRO A 244 -22.37 10.75 -11.31
N VAL A 245 -23.21 11.44 -12.09
CA VAL A 245 -24.55 11.88 -11.63
C VAL A 245 -25.48 10.68 -11.48
N ALA A 246 -25.47 9.78 -12.46
CA ALA A 246 -26.19 8.51 -12.39
C ALA A 246 -25.71 7.66 -11.20
N ASN A 247 -24.40 7.57 -11.01
CA ASN A 247 -23.77 6.82 -9.93
C ASN A 247 -24.20 7.32 -8.53
N VAL A 248 -24.19 8.64 -8.32
CA VAL A 248 -24.68 9.28 -7.08
C VAL A 248 -26.14 8.92 -6.81
N ARG A 249 -27.01 8.93 -7.83
CA ARG A 249 -28.41 8.50 -7.71
C ARG A 249 -28.53 7.02 -7.36
N GLY A 250 -27.74 6.15 -7.98
CA GLY A 250 -27.71 4.72 -7.66
C GLY A 250 -27.29 4.45 -6.21
N GLY A 251 -26.28 5.15 -5.70
CA GLY A 251 -25.85 5.06 -4.31
C GLY A 251 -26.88 5.58 -3.31
N ALA A 252 -27.57 6.68 -3.64
CA ALA A 252 -28.69 7.19 -2.83
C ALA A 252 -29.85 6.17 -2.75
N ALA A 253 -30.14 5.49 -3.86
CA ALA A 253 -31.15 4.42 -3.89
C ALA A 253 -30.76 3.24 -2.98
N LEU A 254 -29.49 2.84 -2.95
CA LEU A 254 -28.97 1.80 -2.04
C LEU A 254 -29.07 2.19 -0.57
N LEU A 255 -28.73 3.43 -0.21
CA LEU A 255 -28.86 3.93 1.16
C LEU A 255 -30.32 3.95 1.60
N ALA A 256 -31.23 4.47 0.77
CA ALA A 256 -32.66 4.48 1.08
C ALA A 256 -33.21 3.06 1.22
N ASP A 257 -32.74 2.11 0.42
CA ASP A 257 -33.09 0.71 0.53
C ASP A 257 -32.53 0.05 1.81
N ALA A 258 -31.31 0.40 2.21
CA ALA A 258 -30.78 -0.02 3.50
C ALA A 258 -31.64 0.51 4.66
N GLN A 259 -32.02 1.79 4.65
CA GLN A 259 -32.87 2.38 5.69
C GLN A 259 -34.26 1.71 5.76
N ARG A 260 -34.86 1.39 4.61
CA ARG A 260 -36.14 0.66 4.53
C ARG A 260 -36.03 -0.75 5.13
N ARG A 261 -34.96 -1.50 4.81
CA ARG A 261 -34.74 -2.85 5.37
C ARG A 261 -34.54 -2.87 6.88
N LEU A 262 -34.27 -1.72 7.48
CA LEU A 262 -34.17 -1.54 8.93
C LEU A 262 -35.48 -1.10 9.58
N ASP A 263 -36.57 -1.08 8.81
CA ASP A 263 -37.87 -0.56 9.22
C ASP A 263 -37.78 0.85 9.83
N ARG A 264 -36.87 1.66 9.28
CA ARG A 264 -36.67 3.06 9.69
C ARG A 264 -37.24 4.02 8.65
N PRO A 265 -37.83 5.14 9.11
CA PRO A 265 -38.34 6.15 8.19
C PRO A 265 -37.20 6.78 7.37
N ALA A 266 -37.53 7.19 6.15
CA ALA A 266 -36.66 8.04 5.34
C ALA A 266 -36.75 9.51 5.81
N GLY A 267 -35.74 10.32 5.48
CA GLY A 267 -35.53 11.66 6.05
C GLY A 267 -34.94 11.62 7.46
N GLY A 268 -35.10 12.70 8.22
CA GLY A 268 -34.53 12.86 9.55
C GLY A 268 -33.11 13.40 9.55
N SER A 269 -32.42 13.25 10.68
CA SER A 269 -31.04 13.72 10.85
C SER A 269 -30.02 12.71 10.30
N ALA A 270 -28.78 13.14 10.04
CA ALA A 270 -27.70 12.22 9.67
C ALA A 270 -27.56 11.04 10.67
N ALA A 271 -27.70 11.29 11.97
CA ALA A 271 -27.58 10.26 13.02
C ALA A 271 -28.60 9.12 12.89
N ASP A 272 -29.77 9.39 12.29
CA ASP A 272 -30.81 8.38 12.05
C ASP A 272 -30.43 7.35 10.98
N TRP A 273 -29.39 7.65 10.18
CA TRP A 273 -28.93 6.83 9.06
C TRP A 273 -27.71 5.97 9.38
N TYR A 274 -27.22 5.98 10.62
CA TYR A 274 -26.01 5.24 11.01
C TYR A 274 -26.08 3.74 10.64
N GLY A 275 -27.22 3.08 10.89
CA GLY A 275 -27.42 1.67 10.52
C GLY A 275 -27.44 1.43 8.99
N ALA A 276 -28.04 2.34 8.22
CA ALA A 276 -28.04 2.25 6.75
C ALA A 276 -26.64 2.47 6.17
N VAL A 277 -25.86 3.40 6.73
CA VAL A 277 -24.45 3.60 6.36
C VAL A 277 -23.63 2.35 6.68
N ALA A 278 -23.85 1.73 7.84
CA ALA A 278 -23.19 0.48 8.22
C ALA A 278 -23.52 -0.66 7.23
N LEU A 279 -24.79 -0.82 6.82
CA LEU A 279 -25.18 -1.81 5.79
C LEU A 279 -24.65 -1.47 4.39
N PHE A 280 -24.46 -0.19 4.05
CA PHE A 280 -23.90 0.22 2.77
C PHE A 280 -22.48 -0.31 2.56
N SER A 281 -21.69 -0.46 3.64
CA SER A 281 -20.34 -1.01 3.57
C SER A 281 -20.25 -2.39 2.90
N GLY A 282 -21.33 -3.17 2.95
CA GLY A 282 -21.33 -4.58 2.52
C GLY A 282 -20.58 -5.51 3.47
N ALA A 283 -20.19 -5.03 4.66
CA ALA A 283 -19.58 -5.84 5.71
C ALA A 283 -20.55 -6.90 6.23
N ASP A 284 -20.01 -8.08 6.53
CA ASP A 284 -20.76 -9.21 7.08
C ASP A 284 -20.66 -9.31 8.61
N ASP A 285 -19.77 -8.52 9.23
CA ASP A 285 -19.55 -8.44 10.68
C ASP A 285 -19.78 -7.05 11.28
N THR A 286 -20.17 -7.04 12.56
CA THR A 286 -20.50 -5.83 13.31
C THR A 286 -19.31 -4.86 13.43
N ALA A 287 -18.09 -5.37 13.60
CA ALA A 287 -16.92 -4.53 13.84
C ALA A 287 -16.52 -3.74 12.59
N THR A 288 -16.55 -4.37 11.41
CA THR A 288 -16.27 -3.75 10.11
C THR A 288 -17.37 -2.75 9.74
N ALA A 289 -18.65 -3.15 9.85
CA ALA A 289 -19.77 -2.26 9.57
C ALA A 289 -19.74 -1.00 10.46
N ARG A 290 -19.38 -1.18 11.74
CA ARG A 290 -19.18 -0.09 12.70
C ARG A 290 -18.02 0.81 12.29
N ALA A 291 -16.84 0.25 12.01
CA ALA A 291 -15.65 1.03 11.70
C ALA A 291 -15.85 1.89 10.44
N TYR A 292 -16.49 1.33 9.41
CA TYR A 292 -16.88 2.06 8.21
C TYR A 292 -17.85 3.21 8.52
N ALA A 293 -18.92 2.95 9.27
CA ALA A 293 -19.88 3.98 9.65
C ALA A 293 -19.26 5.08 10.52
N ASP A 294 -18.42 4.71 11.49
CA ASP A 294 -17.68 5.68 12.32
C ASP A 294 -16.78 6.59 11.46
N ASP A 295 -16.17 6.07 10.40
CA ASP A 295 -15.38 6.87 9.46
C ASP A 295 -16.21 7.83 8.62
N VAL A 296 -17.37 7.39 8.10
CA VAL A 296 -18.31 8.27 7.39
C VAL A 296 -18.74 9.42 8.30
N PHE A 297 -19.15 9.11 9.52
CA PHE A 297 -19.61 10.13 10.48
C PHE A 297 -18.46 11.02 10.96
N SER A 298 -17.24 10.50 11.05
CA SER A 298 -16.05 11.32 11.32
C SER A 298 -15.84 12.38 10.24
N VAL A 299 -16.00 12.01 8.97
CA VAL A 299 -15.93 12.92 7.82
C VAL A 299 -17.08 13.94 7.84
N ILE A 300 -18.32 13.52 8.11
CA ILE A 300 -19.46 14.44 8.24
C ILE A 300 -19.22 15.47 9.35
N ARG A 301 -18.76 15.01 10.52
CA ARG A 301 -18.53 15.89 11.67
C ARG A 301 -17.41 16.89 11.48
N SER A 302 -16.37 16.52 10.73
CA SER A 302 -15.22 17.38 10.48
C SER A 302 -15.36 18.23 9.21
N GLY A 303 -16.24 17.83 8.30
CA GLY A 303 -16.35 18.40 6.96
C GLY A 303 -15.17 18.02 6.07
N ALA A 304 -15.33 18.25 4.76
CA ALA A 304 -14.28 18.04 3.78
C ALA A 304 -14.51 18.96 2.57
N ALA A 305 -13.44 19.33 1.87
CA ALA A 305 -13.52 20.06 0.62
C ALA A 305 -12.42 19.58 -0.32
N ARG A 306 -12.77 19.31 -1.58
CA ARG A 306 -11.83 18.81 -2.59
C ARG A 306 -12.28 19.23 -3.98
N THR A 307 -11.31 19.43 -4.88
CA THR A 307 -11.55 19.45 -6.32
C THR A 307 -11.33 18.04 -6.84
N THR A 308 -12.35 17.47 -7.48
CA THR A 308 -12.30 16.10 -8.01
C THR A 308 -11.37 16.00 -9.21
N ASP A 309 -11.07 14.77 -9.61
CA ASP A 309 -10.37 14.41 -10.85
C ASP A 309 -10.94 15.07 -12.12
N SER A 310 -12.25 15.29 -12.15
CA SER A 310 -13.01 15.96 -13.21
C SER A 310 -13.02 17.49 -13.08
N GLY A 311 -12.35 18.05 -12.07
CA GLY A 311 -12.28 19.48 -11.81
C GLY A 311 -13.47 20.06 -11.03
N ALA A 312 -14.42 19.23 -10.59
CA ALA A 312 -15.58 19.69 -9.83
C ALA A 312 -15.19 19.99 -8.37
N ARG A 313 -15.56 21.16 -7.85
CA ARG A 313 -15.36 21.47 -6.43
C ARG A 313 -16.53 20.92 -5.61
N VAL A 314 -16.24 19.99 -4.71
CA VAL A 314 -17.19 19.38 -3.78
C VAL A 314 -16.87 19.81 -2.36
N VAL A 315 -17.89 20.18 -1.60
CA VAL A 315 -17.78 20.64 -0.21
C VAL A 315 -18.84 19.95 0.64
N LEU A 316 -18.38 19.25 1.67
CA LEU A 316 -19.18 18.79 2.79
C LEU A 316 -18.92 19.71 3.97
N ALA A 317 -19.92 20.51 4.34
CA ALA A 317 -19.86 21.32 5.54
C ALA A 317 -19.75 20.43 6.77
N ALA A 318 -18.96 20.86 7.75
CA ALA A 318 -18.86 20.16 9.02
C ALA A 318 -20.20 20.22 9.76
N ASP A 319 -20.70 19.06 10.19
CA ASP A 319 -21.85 18.94 11.09
C ASP A 319 -21.44 18.21 12.38
N PRO A 320 -20.97 18.93 13.41
CA PRO A 320 -20.57 18.33 14.67
C PRO A 320 -21.69 17.58 15.39
N SER A 321 -22.97 17.87 15.06
CA SER A 321 -24.16 17.28 15.68
C SER A 321 -24.50 15.88 15.15
N ALA A 322 -23.90 15.48 14.02
CA ALA A 322 -23.99 14.13 13.46
C ALA A 322 -23.21 13.11 14.31
N VAL A 323 -23.68 12.85 15.54
CA VAL A 323 -23.03 11.94 16.48
C VAL A 323 -23.26 10.48 16.02
N PRO A 324 -22.20 9.64 15.93
CA PRO A 324 -22.33 8.22 15.66
C PRO A 324 -23.29 7.52 16.62
N ALA A 325 -24.13 6.63 16.10
CA ALA A 325 -25.14 5.90 16.88
C ALA A 325 -24.91 4.38 16.83
N PRO A 326 -23.81 3.85 17.40
CA PRO A 326 -23.44 2.44 17.28
C PRO A 326 -24.45 1.47 17.88
N GLY A 327 -25.31 1.91 18.81
CA GLY A 327 -26.43 1.11 19.32
C GLY A 327 -27.46 0.74 18.24
N ARG A 328 -27.45 1.41 17.08
CA ARG A 328 -28.30 1.08 15.92
C ARG A 328 -27.78 -0.11 15.09
N LEU A 329 -26.62 -0.67 15.45
CA LEU A 329 -26.13 -1.92 14.87
C LEU A 329 -26.79 -3.15 15.51
N SER A 330 -27.34 -2.99 16.72
CA SER A 330 -28.13 -4.03 17.38
C SER A 330 -29.37 -4.35 16.54
N GLY A 331 -29.50 -5.60 16.11
CA GLY A 331 -30.60 -6.05 15.25
C GLY A 331 -30.27 -6.17 13.76
N LEU A 332 -29.04 -5.84 13.33
CA LEU A 332 -28.61 -6.04 11.94
C LEU A 332 -28.36 -7.53 11.59
N GLY A 333 -28.24 -8.41 12.58
CA GLY A 333 -27.94 -9.83 12.36
C GLY A 333 -26.53 -10.09 11.82
N LEU A 334 -25.61 -9.12 11.94
CA LEU A 334 -24.22 -9.27 11.52
C LEU A 334 -23.46 -10.24 12.44
N ARG A 335 -22.47 -10.93 11.89
CA ARG A 335 -21.62 -11.82 12.69
C ARG A 335 -20.71 -11.01 13.63
N GLU A 336 -20.23 -11.67 14.67
CA GLU A 336 -19.11 -11.16 15.46
C GLU A 336 -17.80 -11.56 14.80
N ALA A 337 -16.89 -10.59 14.60
CA ALA A 337 -15.57 -10.86 14.06
C ALA A 337 -14.71 -11.61 15.08
N ARG A 338 -13.88 -12.54 14.61
CA ARG A 338 -12.93 -13.29 15.47
C ARG A 338 -11.73 -12.41 15.85
N ALA A 339 -11.94 -11.41 16.70
CA ALA A 339 -10.90 -10.44 17.06
C ALA A 339 -9.95 -10.91 18.16
N GLN A 340 -10.24 -12.03 18.83
CA GLN A 340 -9.43 -12.51 19.95
C GLN A 340 -7.98 -12.79 19.51
N GLY A 341 -7.02 -12.23 20.25
CA GLY A 341 -5.59 -12.39 19.97
C GLY A 341 -5.04 -11.48 18.88
N THR A 342 -5.87 -10.68 18.21
CA THR A 342 -5.40 -9.71 17.22
C THR A 342 -4.65 -8.53 17.86
N GLU A 343 -3.67 -8.00 17.14
CA GLU A 343 -2.77 -6.93 17.55
C GLU A 343 -3.07 -5.66 16.75
N CYS A 344 -4.27 -5.10 16.92
CA CYS A 344 -4.77 -3.96 16.16
C CYS A 344 -5.33 -2.87 17.11
N PRO A 345 -5.38 -1.58 16.71
CA PRO A 345 -6.04 -0.57 17.52
C PRO A 345 -7.55 -0.79 17.55
N ARG A 346 -8.24 -0.42 18.63
CA ARG A 346 -9.72 -0.53 18.75
C ARG A 346 -10.52 0.29 17.73
N THR A 347 -9.84 1.19 17.03
CA THR A 347 -10.43 2.10 16.03
C THR A 347 -10.47 1.50 14.62
N VAL A 348 -10.15 0.22 14.47
CA VAL A 348 -10.30 -0.52 13.21
C VAL A 348 -11.00 -1.84 13.49
N SER A 349 -11.70 -2.39 12.50
CA SER A 349 -12.07 -3.80 12.51
C SER A 349 -10.82 -4.65 12.34
N CYS A 350 -10.67 -5.70 13.15
CA CYS A 350 -9.59 -6.66 13.00
C CYS A 350 -10.08 -8.07 13.27
N GLU A 351 -9.82 -8.98 12.33
CA GLU A 351 -10.18 -10.39 12.45
C GLU A 351 -8.95 -11.28 12.37
N TRP A 352 -8.92 -12.34 13.18
CA TRP A 352 -7.89 -13.36 13.13
C TRP A 352 -8.23 -14.43 12.08
N LEU A 353 -7.46 -14.47 11.00
CA LEU A 353 -7.54 -15.48 9.94
C LEU A 353 -6.13 -16.06 9.73
N PRO A 354 -5.72 -17.10 10.47
CA PRO A 354 -4.31 -17.45 10.58
C PRO A 354 -3.69 -17.92 9.26
N ALA A 355 -2.44 -17.54 9.01
CA ALA A 355 -1.54 -18.25 8.13
C ALA A 355 -1.08 -19.54 8.85
N PRO A 356 -1.28 -20.74 8.29
CA PRO A 356 -0.87 -21.98 8.93
C PRO A 356 0.62 -22.05 9.29
N TYR A 357 0.93 -22.62 10.44
CA TYR A 357 2.28 -23.07 10.81
C TYR A 357 2.25 -24.57 11.04
N GLN A 358 2.60 -25.33 10.01
CA GLN A 358 2.55 -26.79 10.03
C GLN A 358 3.66 -27.39 9.18
N GLU A 359 4.06 -28.62 9.49
CA GLU A 359 4.93 -29.43 8.64
C GLU A 359 4.22 -29.79 7.33
N LEU A 360 5.00 -29.88 6.25
CA LEU A 360 4.50 -30.21 4.92
C LEU A 360 4.87 -31.65 4.53
N PRO A 361 4.00 -32.35 3.77
CA PRO A 361 4.36 -33.63 3.16
C PRO A 361 5.63 -33.49 2.29
N GLY A 362 6.60 -34.39 2.48
CA GLY A 362 7.88 -34.32 1.77
C GLY A 362 8.94 -33.43 2.43
N GLY A 363 8.66 -32.84 3.59
CA GLY A 363 9.59 -32.05 4.39
C GLY A 363 9.37 -30.53 4.26
N GLY A 364 9.96 -29.78 5.20
CA GLY A 364 9.74 -28.34 5.34
C GLY A 364 8.49 -28.00 6.15
N TYR A 365 8.21 -26.71 6.30
CA TYR A 365 7.08 -26.21 7.07
C TYR A 365 6.60 -24.86 6.54
N GLY A 366 5.38 -24.49 6.92
CA GLY A 366 4.61 -23.45 6.24
C GLY A 366 4.88 -22.00 6.63
N ASN A 367 4.49 -21.13 5.69
CA ASN A 367 4.19 -19.70 5.71
C ASN A 367 5.09 -18.68 6.44
N HIS A 368 5.61 -18.96 7.62
CA HIS A 368 6.33 -17.99 8.47
C HIS A 368 7.29 -18.71 9.41
N ASP A 369 8.17 -17.98 10.08
CA ASP A 369 9.08 -18.52 11.10
C ASP A 369 8.71 -18.01 12.49
N ARG A 370 8.66 -18.92 13.47
CA ARG A 370 8.43 -18.56 14.87
C ARG A 370 9.61 -17.80 15.46
N SER A 371 9.33 -16.71 16.16
CA SER A 371 10.32 -15.86 16.82
C SER A 371 9.71 -15.16 18.04
N GLU A 372 10.51 -14.33 18.71
CA GLU A 372 10.10 -13.57 19.90
C GLU A 372 10.34 -12.07 19.69
N ARG A 373 9.95 -11.53 18.52
CA ARG A 373 10.10 -10.10 18.23
C ARG A 373 9.18 -9.25 19.13
N PRO A 374 9.62 -8.08 19.61
CA PRO A 374 10.87 -7.40 19.28
C PRO A 374 12.04 -7.77 20.21
N ARG A 375 11.85 -8.71 21.16
CA ARG A 375 12.92 -9.17 22.07
C ARG A 375 14.04 -9.89 21.30
N SER A 376 13.69 -10.70 20.31
CA SER A 376 14.66 -11.42 19.47
C SER A 376 15.33 -10.50 18.45
N GLN A 377 14.59 -9.67 17.72
CA GLN A 377 15.12 -8.68 16.76
C GLN A 377 14.18 -7.46 16.72
N LYS A 378 14.74 -6.26 16.53
CA LYS A 378 13.93 -5.02 16.45
C LYS A 378 13.04 -5.05 15.19
N ILE A 379 11.77 -4.71 15.34
CA ILE A 379 10.90 -4.40 14.22
C ILE A 379 11.15 -2.95 13.82
N ARG A 380 11.66 -2.74 12.61
CA ARG A 380 12.13 -1.46 12.07
C ARG A 380 11.25 -0.93 10.96
N TYR A 381 10.66 -1.83 10.17
CA TYR A 381 9.95 -1.45 8.96
C TYR A 381 8.49 -1.87 9.00
N ILE A 382 7.67 -1.11 8.28
CA ILE A 382 6.35 -1.54 7.84
C ILE A 382 6.39 -1.51 6.31
N VAL A 383 6.12 -2.63 5.66
CA VAL A 383 6.12 -2.76 4.20
C VAL A 383 4.67 -2.78 3.71
N VAL A 384 4.34 -1.79 2.88
CA VAL A 384 3.07 -1.66 2.17
C VAL A 384 3.21 -2.41 0.85
N HIS A 385 2.30 -3.35 0.63
CA HIS A 385 2.15 -4.10 -0.61
C HIS A 385 0.79 -3.82 -1.21
N ASP A 386 0.67 -4.08 -2.50
CA ASP A 386 -0.60 -4.45 -3.10
C ASP A 386 -0.61 -5.94 -3.47
N THR A 387 -1.79 -6.56 -3.42
CA THR A 387 -1.92 -8.02 -3.50
C THR A 387 -1.79 -8.59 -4.90
N GLU A 388 -1.89 -7.75 -5.94
CA GLU A 388 -2.16 -8.16 -7.33
C GLU A 388 -3.33 -9.16 -7.46
N ALA A 389 -4.30 -9.07 -6.53
CA ALA A 389 -5.35 -10.07 -6.37
C ALA A 389 -6.57 -9.54 -5.59
N THR A 390 -7.74 -10.11 -5.86
CA THR A 390 -8.96 -9.88 -5.06
C THR A 390 -8.82 -10.42 -3.62
N TRP A 391 -9.64 -9.92 -2.69
CA TRP A 391 -9.71 -10.35 -1.28
C TRP A 391 -9.78 -11.87 -1.11
N ASP A 392 -10.70 -12.53 -1.81
CA ASP A 392 -10.91 -13.98 -1.64
C ASP A 392 -9.68 -14.77 -2.14
N THR A 393 -8.99 -14.29 -3.17
CA THR A 393 -7.72 -14.88 -3.64
C THR A 393 -6.61 -14.66 -2.62
N THR A 394 -6.49 -13.45 -2.09
CA THR A 394 -5.52 -13.08 -1.05
C THR A 394 -5.66 -14.00 0.18
N LEU A 395 -6.88 -14.23 0.66
CA LEU A 395 -7.14 -15.16 1.76
C LEU A 395 -6.77 -16.61 1.44
N ARG A 396 -7.06 -17.10 0.23
CA ARG A 396 -6.64 -18.45 -0.18
C ARG A 396 -5.12 -18.60 -0.23
N LEU A 397 -4.40 -17.56 -0.66
CA LEU A 397 -2.94 -17.58 -0.74
C LEU A 397 -2.30 -17.63 0.65
N VAL A 398 -2.70 -16.75 1.57
CA VAL A 398 -2.11 -16.70 2.92
C VAL A 398 -2.47 -17.92 3.78
N GLN A 399 -3.61 -18.56 3.52
CA GLN A 399 -4.03 -19.78 4.20
C GLN A 399 -3.49 -21.06 3.57
N ASN A 400 -2.77 -20.97 2.44
CA ASN A 400 -2.10 -22.12 1.85
C ASN A 400 -0.79 -22.39 2.60
N PRO A 401 -0.66 -23.51 3.34
CA PRO A 401 0.53 -23.79 4.15
C PRO A 401 1.81 -23.94 3.31
N ALA A 402 1.70 -24.20 2.00
CA ALA A 402 2.84 -24.31 1.08
C ALA A 402 3.20 -23.00 0.38
N TYR A 403 2.67 -21.86 0.84
CA TYR A 403 2.91 -20.55 0.24
C TYR A 403 3.63 -19.59 1.20
N VAL A 404 3.83 -18.33 0.78
CA VAL A 404 4.35 -17.26 1.64
C VAL A 404 3.23 -16.64 2.50
N SER A 405 3.58 -15.69 3.38
CA SER A 405 2.61 -14.99 4.22
C SER A 405 3.03 -13.55 4.53
N TRP A 406 2.10 -12.84 5.16
CA TRP A 406 2.21 -11.46 5.62
C TRP A 406 1.40 -11.32 6.92
N GLN A 407 1.58 -10.23 7.65
CA GLN A 407 0.91 -10.05 8.93
C GLN A 407 -0.54 -9.60 8.76
N TYR A 408 -0.84 -8.72 7.80
CA TYR A 408 -2.19 -8.17 7.62
C TYR A 408 -2.63 -8.10 6.17
N SER A 409 -3.88 -8.48 5.88
CA SER A 409 -4.58 -8.13 4.64
C SER A 409 -5.59 -7.01 4.90
N LEU A 410 -5.70 -6.07 3.98
CA LEU A 410 -6.63 -4.95 4.02
C LEU A 410 -7.58 -5.00 2.83
N ARG A 411 -8.88 -5.03 3.10
CA ARG A 411 -9.92 -5.10 2.08
C ARG A 411 -10.28 -3.71 1.57
N ALA A 412 -10.38 -3.56 0.25
CA ALA A 412 -10.59 -2.27 -0.37
C ALA A 412 -12.00 -1.72 -0.14
N SER A 413 -13.05 -2.56 -0.16
CA SER A 413 -14.44 -2.08 -0.18
C SER A 413 -14.91 -1.37 1.10
N ASP A 414 -14.35 -1.72 2.25
CA ASP A 414 -14.82 -1.28 3.57
C ASP A 414 -13.70 -1.02 4.59
N GLY A 415 -12.44 -1.26 4.23
CA GLY A 415 -11.30 -1.09 5.12
C GLY A 415 -11.20 -2.18 6.20
N HIS A 416 -11.81 -3.35 6.00
CA HIS A 416 -11.62 -4.52 6.87
C HIS A 416 -10.15 -4.93 6.94
N ILE A 417 -9.70 -5.37 8.12
CA ILE A 417 -8.34 -5.88 8.33
C ILE A 417 -8.43 -7.31 8.86
N ALA A 418 -7.71 -8.22 8.20
CA ALA A 418 -7.45 -9.55 8.73
C ALA A 418 -5.98 -9.65 9.16
N GLN A 419 -5.72 -10.16 10.36
CA GLN A 419 -4.37 -10.52 10.80
C GLN A 419 -4.14 -12.03 10.62
N HIS A 420 -2.98 -12.39 10.09
CA HIS A 420 -2.64 -13.76 9.71
C HIS A 420 -1.47 -14.34 10.52
N VAL A 421 -0.47 -13.52 10.86
CA VAL A 421 0.74 -13.93 11.58
C VAL A 421 0.90 -13.07 12.84
N PRO A 422 1.23 -13.65 14.01
CA PRO A 422 1.54 -12.86 15.21
C PRO A 422 2.75 -11.95 14.97
N LEU A 423 2.74 -10.74 15.51
CA LEU A 423 3.81 -9.77 15.26
C LEU A 423 5.18 -10.19 15.81
N ARG A 424 5.19 -11.11 16.78
CA ARG A 424 6.44 -11.70 17.29
C ARG A 424 7.12 -12.62 16.29
N ASP A 425 6.37 -13.20 15.35
CA ASP A 425 6.83 -14.16 14.34
C ASP A 425 7.18 -13.43 13.03
N VAL A 426 8.00 -14.08 12.19
CA VAL A 426 8.53 -13.49 10.94
C VAL A 426 7.75 -14.03 9.75
N ALA A 427 6.89 -13.21 9.15
CA ALA A 427 6.20 -13.53 7.91
C ALA A 427 7.13 -13.40 6.68
N TRP A 428 6.74 -14.02 5.56
CA TRP A 428 7.55 -14.17 4.35
C TRP A 428 7.12 -13.24 3.20
N HIS A 429 7.02 -11.94 3.43
CA HIS A 429 6.39 -11.02 2.46
C HIS A 429 7.38 -10.22 1.60
N ALA A 430 8.57 -9.91 2.09
CA ALA A 430 9.45 -8.91 1.48
C ALA A 430 10.42 -9.45 0.42
N GLY A 431 10.56 -10.77 0.25
CA GLY A 431 11.58 -11.35 -0.64
C GLY A 431 13.04 -11.03 -0.23
N ASN A 432 13.25 -10.48 0.97
CA ASN A 432 14.55 -10.19 1.54
C ASN A 432 14.52 -10.58 3.02
N TRP A 433 15.29 -11.60 3.39
CA TRP A 433 15.21 -12.19 4.72
C TRP A 433 15.60 -11.23 5.86
N PHE A 434 16.55 -10.32 5.61
CA PHE A 434 16.89 -9.26 6.58
C PHE A 434 15.68 -8.37 6.84
N VAL A 435 15.01 -7.92 5.77
CA VAL A 435 13.83 -7.06 5.87
C VAL A 435 12.66 -7.81 6.48
N ASN A 436 12.37 -9.06 6.08
CA ASN A 436 11.34 -9.91 6.68
C ASN A 436 11.52 -10.00 8.21
N ALA A 437 12.74 -10.32 8.67
CA ALA A 437 13.03 -10.45 10.10
C ALA A 437 12.84 -9.13 10.88
N HIS A 438 12.95 -7.97 10.22
CA HIS A 438 12.82 -6.65 10.81
C HIS A 438 11.54 -5.90 10.42
N SER A 439 10.55 -6.54 9.81
CA SER A 439 9.37 -5.83 9.31
C SER A 439 8.01 -6.48 9.62
N ILE A 440 6.98 -5.67 9.38
CA ILE A 440 5.57 -6.07 9.34
C ILE A 440 5.06 -5.77 7.92
N GLY A 441 4.52 -6.78 7.23
CA GLY A 441 3.92 -6.67 5.90
C GLY A 441 2.41 -6.46 5.96
N LEU A 442 1.94 -5.48 5.19
CA LEU A 442 0.54 -5.12 5.00
C LEU A 442 0.18 -5.26 3.51
N GLU A 443 -0.66 -6.23 3.19
CA GLU A 443 -1.20 -6.48 1.86
C GLU A 443 -2.49 -5.70 1.65
N HIS A 444 -2.48 -4.74 0.72
CA HIS A 444 -3.67 -3.98 0.35
C HIS A 444 -4.31 -4.62 -0.88
N GLU A 445 -5.59 -4.99 -0.80
CA GLU A 445 -6.32 -5.48 -1.97
C GLU A 445 -6.18 -4.48 -3.12
N GLY A 446 -5.49 -4.88 -4.20
CA GLY A 446 -5.05 -3.95 -5.25
C GLY A 446 -4.38 -4.60 -6.44
N PHE A 447 -4.12 -3.78 -7.46
CA PHE A 447 -3.37 -4.15 -8.67
C PHE A 447 -2.51 -2.96 -9.13
N LEU A 448 -1.19 -3.15 -9.23
CA LEU A 448 -0.21 -2.13 -9.61
C LEU A 448 -0.43 -1.53 -11.01
N THR A 449 -0.72 -2.41 -11.97
CA THR A 449 -0.72 -2.08 -13.40
C THR A 449 -2.03 -1.53 -13.91
N ALA A 450 -3.04 -1.44 -13.04
CA ALA A 450 -4.31 -0.83 -13.37
C ALA A 450 -4.38 0.58 -12.71
N PRO A 451 -3.82 1.62 -13.36
CA PRO A 451 -3.80 3.01 -12.83
C PRO A 451 -5.17 3.51 -12.42
N ASP A 452 -6.19 3.04 -13.12
CA ASP A 452 -7.57 3.42 -12.90
C ASP A 452 -8.23 2.63 -11.75
N THR A 453 -7.56 1.59 -11.23
CA THR A 453 -7.95 0.89 -10.01
C THR A 453 -7.37 1.60 -8.79
N TRP A 454 -8.04 2.68 -8.43
CA TRP A 454 -7.68 3.50 -7.28
C TRP A 454 -7.99 2.77 -5.96
N TYR A 455 -7.21 3.08 -4.93
CA TYR A 455 -7.41 2.57 -3.56
C TYR A 455 -8.40 3.44 -2.79
N THR A 456 -9.33 2.81 -2.08
CA THR A 456 -10.41 3.53 -1.38
C THR A 456 -9.93 4.34 -0.18
N GLU A 457 -10.64 5.43 0.11
CA GLU A 457 -10.39 6.22 1.31
C GLU A 457 -10.62 5.40 2.59
N ALA A 458 -11.60 4.47 2.58
CA ALA A 458 -11.83 3.51 3.65
C ALA A 458 -10.57 2.69 3.97
N MET A 459 -9.95 2.10 2.95
CA MET A 459 -8.74 1.30 3.14
C MET A 459 -7.55 2.15 3.58
N TYR A 460 -7.32 3.30 2.95
CA TYR A 460 -6.25 4.22 3.36
C TYR A 460 -6.38 4.63 4.83
N ARG A 461 -7.59 4.93 5.31
CA ARG A 461 -7.85 5.33 6.69
C ARG A 461 -7.63 4.20 7.69
N SER A 462 -8.17 3.01 7.41
CA SER A 462 -7.94 1.83 8.23
C SER A 462 -6.46 1.46 8.30
N SER A 463 -5.77 1.46 7.16
CA SER A 463 -4.33 1.23 7.07
C SER A 463 -3.54 2.25 7.87
N ALA A 464 -3.83 3.54 7.70
CA ALA A 464 -3.13 4.61 8.41
C ALA A 464 -3.32 4.51 9.93
N ARG A 465 -4.51 4.13 10.42
CA ARG A 465 -4.73 3.88 11.86
C ARG A 465 -3.93 2.68 12.36
N LEU A 466 -3.89 1.58 11.60
CA LEU A 466 -3.09 0.40 11.93
C LEU A 466 -1.59 0.75 11.97
N VAL A 467 -1.05 1.37 10.91
CA VAL A 467 0.36 1.77 10.83
C VAL A 467 0.73 2.74 11.94
N ARG A 468 -0.10 3.73 12.25
CA ARG A 468 0.14 4.63 13.40
C ARG A 468 0.19 3.88 14.72
N TYR A 469 -0.64 2.85 14.91
CA TYR A 469 -0.62 2.02 16.12
C TYR A 469 0.66 1.19 16.20
N LEU A 470 1.01 0.49 15.13
CA LEU A 470 2.22 -0.34 15.04
C LEU A 470 3.48 0.51 15.21
N ALA A 471 3.55 1.65 14.54
CA ALA A 471 4.68 2.57 14.62
C ALA A 471 4.90 3.08 16.05
N ARG A 472 3.82 3.43 16.77
CA ARG A 472 3.93 3.78 18.20
C ARG A 472 4.34 2.60 19.07
N LYS A 473 3.82 1.40 18.79
CA LYS A 473 4.09 0.19 19.58
C LYS A 473 5.57 -0.24 19.49
N TYR A 474 6.17 -0.11 18.32
CA TYR A 474 7.53 -0.59 18.03
C TYR A 474 8.58 0.52 17.84
N ASP A 475 8.21 1.78 18.08
CA ASP A 475 9.07 2.94 17.88
C ASP A 475 9.66 3.00 16.45
N ILE A 476 8.76 2.88 15.47
CA ILE A 476 9.09 2.96 14.05
C ILE A 476 8.84 4.39 13.58
N PRO A 477 9.86 5.11 13.06
CA PRO A 477 9.67 6.41 12.45
C PRO A 477 8.65 6.38 11.32
N LEU A 478 7.80 7.41 11.26
CA LEU A 478 6.86 7.59 10.15
C LEU A 478 7.54 8.45 9.07
N ASP A 479 8.41 7.82 8.28
CA ASP A 479 9.05 8.37 7.08
C ASP A 479 9.21 7.28 6.00
N ARG A 480 9.73 7.64 4.83
CA ARG A 480 9.91 6.70 3.69
C ARG A 480 11.21 5.88 3.73
N GLN A 481 11.90 5.88 4.87
CA GLN A 481 13.00 4.93 5.15
C GLN A 481 12.50 3.77 6.03
N HIS A 482 11.37 3.95 6.72
CA HIS A 482 10.81 2.95 7.63
C HIS A 482 9.44 2.44 7.22
N ILE A 483 8.61 3.30 6.63
CA ILE A 483 7.38 2.89 5.96
C ILE A 483 7.74 2.74 4.49
N LEU A 484 7.92 1.51 4.03
CA LEU A 484 8.42 1.15 2.70
C LEU A 484 7.26 0.68 1.81
N GLY A 485 7.36 0.93 0.51
CA GLY A 485 6.66 0.06 -0.46
C GLY A 485 7.51 -1.17 -0.72
N HIS A 486 6.95 -2.28 -1.21
CA HIS A 486 7.77 -3.42 -1.61
C HIS A 486 8.77 -3.04 -2.71
N ASP A 487 8.39 -2.08 -3.56
CA ASP A 487 9.21 -1.39 -4.54
C ASP A 487 10.43 -0.65 -3.96
N ASN A 488 10.51 -0.47 -2.64
CA ASN A 488 11.67 0.11 -1.97
C ASN A 488 12.51 -0.91 -1.22
N VAL A 489 12.07 -2.16 -1.15
CA VAL A 489 12.84 -3.25 -0.54
C VAL A 489 13.95 -3.70 -1.50
N PRO A 490 15.22 -3.71 -1.07
CA PRO A 490 16.33 -4.15 -1.90
C PRO A 490 16.31 -5.66 -2.16
N GLY A 491 16.81 -6.08 -3.33
CA GLY A 491 17.14 -7.47 -3.61
C GLY A 491 18.28 -7.96 -2.71
N THR A 492 18.40 -9.25 -2.49
CA THR A 492 19.38 -9.80 -1.56
C THR A 492 20.83 -9.78 -2.07
N THR A 493 21.02 -9.88 -3.38
CA THR A 493 22.31 -9.94 -4.10
C THR A 493 22.16 -9.31 -5.50
N ALA A 494 23.25 -9.21 -6.27
CA ALA A 494 23.19 -8.74 -7.65
C ALA A 494 22.22 -9.55 -8.54
N ALA A 495 22.17 -10.87 -8.35
CA ALA A 495 21.34 -11.77 -9.17
C ALA A 495 19.84 -11.55 -8.96
N THR A 496 19.44 -11.10 -7.77
CA THR A 496 18.04 -10.96 -7.36
C THR A 496 17.47 -9.56 -7.62
N ILE A 497 18.30 -8.63 -8.10
CA ILE A 497 17.88 -7.27 -8.48
C ILE A 497 16.78 -7.33 -9.56
N ARG A 498 16.94 -8.14 -10.61
CA ARG A 498 15.93 -8.23 -11.68
C ARG A 498 14.58 -8.80 -11.23
N GLY A 499 14.57 -9.58 -10.14
CA GLY A 499 13.38 -10.21 -9.57
C GLY A 499 12.68 -9.35 -8.52
N MET A 500 13.20 -8.15 -8.22
CA MET A 500 12.61 -7.28 -7.20
C MET A 500 11.18 -6.85 -7.56
N HIS A 501 10.35 -6.81 -6.53
CA HIS A 501 8.96 -6.37 -6.60
C HIS A 501 8.81 -4.87 -6.86
N THR A 502 7.62 -4.47 -7.34
CA THR A 502 7.34 -3.12 -7.86
C THR A 502 6.06 -2.50 -7.31
N ASP A 503 5.32 -3.23 -6.47
CA ASP A 503 4.15 -2.78 -5.72
C ASP A 503 4.55 -1.89 -4.51
N PRO A 504 3.70 -0.96 -4.04
CA PRO A 504 2.36 -0.64 -4.54
C PRO A 504 2.37 0.32 -5.74
N GLY A 505 3.56 0.63 -6.27
CA GLY A 505 3.68 1.33 -7.55
C GLY A 505 3.65 2.85 -7.55
N PRO A 506 3.61 3.42 -8.76
CA PRO A 506 3.63 4.87 -8.94
C PRO A 506 2.29 5.54 -8.64
N TYR A 507 1.20 4.77 -8.50
CA TYR A 507 -0.16 5.30 -8.29
C TYR A 507 -0.60 5.26 -6.82
N TRP A 508 0.13 4.60 -5.92
CA TRP A 508 -0.11 4.76 -4.49
C TRP A 508 0.17 6.21 -4.03
N ASP A 509 -0.85 6.86 -3.45
CA ASP A 509 -0.81 8.28 -3.07
C ASP A 509 -0.12 8.43 -1.70
N TRP A 510 1.22 8.36 -1.72
CA TRP A 510 2.04 8.48 -0.52
C TRP A 510 1.84 9.83 0.22
N ASP A 511 1.55 10.95 -0.47
CA ASP A 511 1.33 12.25 0.20
C ASP A 511 0.02 12.24 1.00
N HIS A 512 -1.05 11.71 0.41
CA HIS A 512 -2.33 11.50 1.09
C HIS A 512 -2.21 10.49 2.23
N TYR A 513 -1.54 9.36 1.99
CA TYR A 513 -1.34 8.35 3.03
C TYR A 513 -0.59 8.92 4.24
N PHE A 514 0.49 9.69 4.02
CA PHE A 514 1.22 10.35 5.10
C PHE A 514 0.44 11.49 5.76
N THR A 515 -0.48 12.13 5.05
CA THR A 515 -1.45 13.06 5.65
C THR A 515 -2.35 12.33 6.65
N LEU A 516 -2.89 11.17 6.28
CA LEU A 516 -3.69 10.32 7.18
C LEU A 516 -2.88 9.72 8.34
N LEU A 517 -1.59 9.45 8.14
CA LEU A 517 -0.66 9.06 9.20
C LEU A 517 -0.40 10.19 10.22
N GLY A 518 -0.78 11.44 9.89
CA GLY A 518 -0.51 12.62 10.70
C GLY A 518 0.95 13.12 10.58
N LYS A 519 1.62 12.75 9.48
CA LYS A 519 3.01 13.11 9.17
C LYS A 519 3.14 13.58 7.72
N PRO A 520 2.35 14.58 7.28
CA PRO A 520 2.41 15.06 5.90
C PRO A 520 3.82 15.56 5.56
N PHE A 521 4.28 15.28 4.35
CA PHE A 521 5.57 15.78 3.88
C PHE A 521 5.51 17.30 3.74
N ARG A 522 6.48 18.00 4.33
CA ARG A 522 6.60 19.46 4.29
C ARG A 522 8.07 19.82 4.20
N ALA A 523 8.37 21.02 3.71
CA ALA A 523 9.72 21.56 3.77
C ALA A 523 10.19 21.61 5.23
N THR A 524 11.36 21.04 5.50
CA THR A 524 12.01 21.10 6.82
C THR A 524 13.34 21.89 6.79
N ALA A 525 13.75 22.30 5.58
CA ALA A 525 14.88 23.17 5.33
C ALA A 525 14.56 24.14 4.16
N GLY A 526 15.41 25.15 3.96
CA GLY A 526 15.24 26.12 2.88
C GLY A 526 15.38 25.49 1.47
N PRO A 527 15.00 26.21 0.41
CA PRO A 527 15.01 25.71 -0.97
C PRO A 527 16.40 25.27 -1.48
N TRP A 528 17.47 25.84 -0.91
CA TRP A 528 18.87 25.52 -1.21
C TRP A 528 19.46 24.41 -0.33
N ALA A 529 18.62 23.67 0.41
CA ALA A 529 19.07 22.56 1.23
C ALA A 529 19.86 21.51 0.42
N ARG A 530 20.81 20.85 1.08
CA ARG A 530 21.60 19.76 0.51
C ARG A 530 20.85 18.43 0.41
N VAL A 531 19.64 18.37 0.99
CA VAL A 531 18.73 17.25 0.90
C VAL A 531 17.38 17.76 0.40
N VAL A 532 16.75 16.99 -0.47
CA VAL A 532 15.38 17.24 -0.93
C VAL A 532 14.50 16.03 -0.62
N THR A 533 13.23 16.28 -0.32
CA THR A 533 12.18 15.27 -0.27
C THR A 533 11.36 15.37 -1.55
N VAL A 534 11.26 14.29 -2.33
CA VAL A 534 10.37 14.23 -3.51
C VAL A 534 8.94 14.39 -3.05
N ARG A 535 8.19 15.29 -3.67
CA ARG A 535 6.82 15.63 -3.30
C ARG A 535 6.09 16.41 -4.42
N PRO A 536 5.83 15.80 -5.58
CA PRO A 536 4.93 16.39 -6.56
C PRO A 536 3.49 16.53 -6.01
N GLU A 537 2.72 17.48 -6.56
CA GLU A 537 1.28 17.55 -6.31
C GLU A 537 0.58 16.42 -7.07
N TYR A 538 0.24 15.34 -6.36
CA TYR A 538 -0.23 14.07 -6.93
C TYR A 538 -1.28 14.25 -8.05
N ALA A 539 -2.34 15.03 -7.80
CA ALA A 539 -3.44 15.19 -8.76
C ALA A 539 -3.03 15.91 -10.06
N ARG A 540 -2.03 16.79 -10.00
CA ARG A 540 -1.55 17.56 -11.16
C ARG A 540 -0.33 16.93 -11.83
N HIS A 541 0.37 16.04 -11.15
CA HIS A 541 1.57 15.40 -11.68
C HIS A 541 1.22 14.09 -12.36
N GLN A 542 1.18 14.12 -13.70
CA GLN A 542 0.76 13.00 -14.53
C GLN A 542 1.90 12.59 -15.48
N PRO A 543 3.00 12.00 -14.98
CA PRO A 543 4.08 11.53 -15.83
C PRO A 543 3.61 10.37 -16.72
N VAL A 544 4.19 10.26 -17.91
CA VAL A 544 3.86 9.16 -18.83
C VAL A 544 4.38 7.83 -18.27
N PHE A 545 3.49 6.83 -18.26
CA PHE A 545 3.80 5.43 -18.04
C PHE A 545 3.35 4.61 -19.26
N THR A 546 3.99 3.46 -19.46
CA THR A 546 3.58 2.47 -20.46
C THR A 546 3.37 1.11 -19.81
N GLY A 547 2.65 0.21 -20.48
CA GLY A 547 2.56 -1.19 -20.04
C GLY A 547 1.49 -1.48 -19.00
N CYS A 548 0.54 -0.57 -18.77
CA CYS A 548 -0.56 -0.79 -17.81
C CYS A 548 -1.57 -1.84 -18.30
N ALA A 549 -2.14 -1.64 -19.49
CA ALA A 549 -3.09 -2.57 -20.09
C ALA A 549 -2.45 -3.51 -21.11
N ARG A 550 -1.46 -3.04 -21.89
CA ARG A 550 -0.74 -3.85 -22.87
C ARG A 550 0.73 -3.44 -22.94
N PRO A 551 1.66 -4.37 -23.21
CA PRO A 551 3.08 -4.04 -23.34
C PRO A 551 3.33 -2.90 -24.33
N GLY A 552 3.99 -1.84 -23.87
CA GLY A 552 4.37 -0.69 -24.71
C GLY A 552 3.24 0.32 -24.98
N GLU A 553 1.99 0.01 -24.61
CA GLU A 553 0.87 0.96 -24.72
C GLU A 553 0.97 2.02 -23.62
N VAL A 554 0.67 3.28 -23.96
CA VAL A 554 0.64 4.39 -23.00
C VAL A 554 -0.51 4.18 -22.01
N CYS A 555 -0.20 4.29 -20.72
CA CYS A 555 -1.20 4.24 -19.66
C CYS A 555 -2.13 5.46 -19.73
N ALA A 556 -3.38 5.30 -19.27
CA ALA A 556 -4.27 6.45 -19.08
C ALA A 556 -3.59 7.50 -18.18
N PRO A 557 -3.68 8.81 -18.50
CA PRO A 557 -3.13 9.86 -17.64
C PRO A 557 -3.70 9.78 -16.23
N HIS A 558 -2.84 9.63 -15.24
CA HIS A 558 -3.24 9.52 -13.84
C HIS A 558 -2.27 10.28 -12.94
N GLY A 559 -2.77 10.75 -11.79
CA GLY A 559 -1.93 11.35 -10.77
C GLY A 559 -0.90 10.37 -10.25
N SER A 560 0.34 10.84 -10.02
CA SER A 560 1.42 10.01 -9.54
C SER A 560 2.30 10.74 -8.55
N GLY A 561 2.76 10.00 -7.54
CA GLY A 561 3.78 10.46 -6.61
C GLY A 561 5.21 10.33 -7.14
N ALA A 562 5.41 9.81 -8.34
CA ALA A 562 6.72 9.48 -8.91
C ALA A 562 7.21 10.55 -9.90
N VAL A 563 8.49 10.91 -9.80
CA VAL A 563 9.20 11.76 -10.77
C VAL A 563 10.15 10.94 -11.62
N ARG A 564 10.31 11.34 -12.89
CA ARG A 564 11.27 10.73 -13.82
C ARG A 564 12.66 11.32 -13.65
N LEU A 565 13.65 10.46 -13.84
CA LEU A 565 15.07 10.78 -13.65
C LEU A 565 15.82 10.68 -14.98
N HIS A 566 16.39 11.79 -15.40
CA HIS A 566 17.10 11.96 -16.66
C HIS A 566 18.60 12.10 -16.46
N THR A 567 19.37 11.80 -17.50
CA THR A 567 20.84 11.92 -17.52
C THR A 567 21.34 13.37 -17.58
N ALA A 568 20.50 14.32 -18.00
CA ALA A 568 20.80 15.75 -18.11
C ALA A 568 19.54 16.60 -17.77
N PRO A 569 19.67 17.91 -17.49
CA PRO A 569 18.55 18.80 -17.13
C PRO A 569 17.70 19.18 -18.36
N SER A 570 17.11 18.19 -19.01
CA SER A 570 16.29 18.32 -20.20
C SER A 570 15.22 17.23 -20.24
N PRO A 571 13.98 17.52 -20.67
CA PRO A 571 12.96 16.48 -20.82
C PRO A 571 13.31 15.47 -21.93
N ASP A 572 14.13 15.87 -22.91
CA ASP A 572 14.56 15.04 -24.03
C ASP A 572 15.80 14.19 -23.71
N ALA A 573 16.43 14.43 -22.56
CA ALA A 573 17.58 13.63 -22.15
C ALA A 573 17.14 12.20 -21.82
N PRO A 574 17.94 11.17 -22.17
CA PRO A 574 17.64 9.78 -21.82
C PRO A 574 17.42 9.61 -20.31
N LEU A 575 16.59 8.64 -19.94
CA LEU A 575 16.42 8.23 -18.55
C LEU A 575 17.74 7.66 -17.99
N VAL A 576 17.99 7.86 -16.70
CA VAL A 576 19.19 7.30 -16.05
C VAL A 576 19.18 5.78 -16.09
N ARG A 577 20.37 5.16 -16.18
CA ARG A 577 20.51 3.70 -16.25
C ARG A 577 20.49 3.07 -14.87
N ASP A 578 19.86 1.92 -14.77
CA ASP A 578 19.98 1.02 -13.63
C ASP A 578 20.69 -0.26 -14.09
N ILE A 579 22.00 -0.34 -13.82
CA ILE A 579 22.85 -1.43 -14.28
C ILE A 579 22.55 -2.78 -13.60
N GLY A 580 21.79 -2.81 -12.50
CA GLY A 580 21.39 -4.08 -11.90
C GLY A 580 20.06 -4.58 -12.44
N LEU A 581 19.10 -3.69 -12.72
CA LEU A 581 17.86 -4.04 -13.40
C LEU A 581 18.09 -4.37 -14.88
N ARG A 582 19.04 -3.68 -15.51
CA ARG A 582 19.38 -3.79 -16.93
C ARG A 582 20.90 -4.01 -17.10
N PRO A 583 21.40 -5.21 -16.77
CA PRO A 583 22.83 -5.51 -16.78
C PRO A 583 23.44 -5.55 -18.19
N GLY A 584 22.62 -5.55 -19.26
CA GLY A 584 23.09 -5.40 -20.63
C GLY A 584 23.48 -3.96 -20.99
N GLY A 585 23.30 -3.01 -20.08
CA GLY A 585 23.59 -1.59 -20.29
C GLY A 585 22.46 -0.84 -21.00
N GLU A 586 21.26 -1.43 -21.07
CA GLU A 586 20.08 -0.82 -21.66
C GLU A 586 19.58 0.37 -20.81
N ASP A 587 18.99 1.37 -21.47
CA ASP A 587 18.39 2.51 -20.78
C ASP A 587 17.14 2.08 -19.98
N SER A 588 16.88 2.76 -18.87
CA SER A 588 15.59 2.63 -18.18
C SER A 588 14.46 3.13 -19.06
N THR A 589 13.27 2.59 -18.83
CA THR A 589 12.09 2.80 -19.67
C THR A 589 10.96 3.50 -18.93
N THR A 590 9.92 3.89 -19.66
CA THR A 590 8.67 4.41 -19.09
C THR A 590 7.71 3.32 -18.62
N GLN A 591 8.08 2.04 -18.73
CA GLN A 591 7.22 0.95 -18.26
C GLN A 591 6.86 1.14 -16.79
N VAL A 592 5.60 0.87 -16.43
CA VAL A 592 5.06 1.12 -15.08
C VAL A 592 5.84 0.39 -13.98
N ASN A 593 6.36 -0.80 -14.30
CA ASN A 593 7.17 -1.64 -13.41
C ASN A 593 8.67 -1.32 -13.47
N ASP A 594 9.13 -0.43 -14.36
CA ASP A 594 10.53 -0.03 -14.40
C ASP A 594 10.80 1.03 -13.33
N THR A 595 11.51 0.60 -12.29
CA THR A 595 11.89 1.45 -11.14
C THR A 595 13.26 2.12 -11.32
N GLY A 596 13.98 1.82 -12.40
CA GLY A 596 15.38 2.22 -12.56
C GLY A 596 15.60 3.72 -12.61
N ALA A 597 14.67 4.48 -13.19
CA ALA A 597 14.74 5.94 -13.33
C ALA A 597 13.58 6.65 -12.60
N ARG A 598 13.28 6.21 -11.37
CA ARG A 598 12.12 6.67 -10.60
C ARG A 598 12.49 7.09 -9.17
N ALA A 599 12.07 8.28 -8.77
CA ALA A 599 12.04 8.68 -7.36
C ALA A 599 10.59 9.01 -6.97
N SER A 600 10.17 8.62 -5.77
CA SER A 600 8.77 8.69 -5.34
C SER A 600 8.58 9.55 -4.10
N THR A 601 7.35 10.04 -3.94
CA THR A 601 6.93 10.93 -2.87
C THR A 601 7.39 10.46 -1.49
N GLY A 602 7.95 11.39 -0.73
CA GLY A 602 8.49 11.22 0.61
C GLY A 602 9.92 10.68 0.67
N GLN A 603 10.46 10.09 -0.41
CA GLN A 603 11.86 9.70 -0.48
C GLN A 603 12.79 10.92 -0.41
N ARG A 604 13.94 10.76 0.24
CA ARG A 604 14.90 11.84 0.49
C ARG A 604 16.21 11.57 -0.23
N PHE A 605 16.71 12.57 -0.96
CA PHE A 605 17.94 12.44 -1.72
C PHE A 605 18.89 13.59 -1.46
N ALA A 606 20.19 13.29 -1.52
CA ALA A 606 21.23 14.30 -1.49
C ALA A 606 21.28 15.03 -2.83
N VAL A 607 21.28 16.36 -2.79
CA VAL A 607 21.37 17.17 -4.00
C VAL A 607 22.81 17.18 -4.50
N ALA A 608 22.98 16.82 -5.77
CA ALA A 608 24.26 16.88 -6.48
C ALA A 608 24.45 18.23 -7.17
N GLU A 609 23.39 18.79 -7.77
CA GLU A 609 23.45 20.01 -8.57
C GLU A 609 22.05 20.62 -8.76
N ARG A 610 21.97 21.89 -9.19
CA ARG A 610 20.74 22.57 -9.61
C ARG A 610 21.02 23.40 -10.85
N GLN A 611 20.12 23.35 -11.84
CA GLN A 611 20.23 24.11 -13.07
C GLN A 611 18.83 24.54 -13.55
N GLY A 612 18.51 25.83 -13.47
CA GLY A 612 17.18 26.33 -13.82
C GLY A 612 16.07 25.61 -13.05
N ALA A 613 15.07 25.10 -13.78
CA ALA A 613 13.96 24.31 -13.23
C ALA A 613 14.33 22.83 -12.96
N TRP A 614 15.62 22.46 -12.93
CA TRP A 614 16.06 21.07 -12.76
C TRP A 614 16.92 20.90 -11.51
N THR A 615 16.72 19.79 -10.81
CA THR A 615 17.52 19.38 -9.66
C THR A 615 18.17 18.03 -9.93
N ALA A 616 19.49 17.93 -9.75
CA ALA A 616 20.21 16.67 -9.80
C ALA A 616 20.36 16.08 -8.39
N ILE A 617 20.15 14.78 -8.26
CA ILE A 617 20.39 14.00 -7.04
C ILE A 617 21.44 12.93 -7.28
N TRP A 618 22.13 12.51 -6.21
CA TRP A 618 22.94 11.30 -6.26
C TRP A 618 22.02 10.07 -6.22
N TYR A 619 22.12 9.22 -7.24
CA TYR A 619 21.21 8.11 -7.47
C TYR A 619 21.98 6.98 -8.15
N LEU A 620 22.03 5.78 -7.55
CA LEU A 620 22.74 4.61 -8.08
C LEU A 620 24.19 4.88 -8.56
N GLY A 621 24.96 5.68 -7.81
CA GLY A 621 26.36 5.99 -8.19
C GLY A 621 26.52 7.05 -9.28
N GLN A 622 25.45 7.71 -9.73
CA GLN A 622 25.47 8.72 -10.80
C GLN A 622 24.62 9.95 -10.45
N LYS A 623 24.72 11.02 -11.25
CA LYS A 623 23.78 12.15 -11.19
C LYS A 623 22.50 11.79 -11.92
N ALA A 624 21.36 12.09 -11.30
CA ALA A 624 20.05 11.91 -11.89
C ALA A 624 19.22 13.19 -11.76
N TRP A 625 18.74 13.73 -12.88
CA TRP A 625 18.04 15.00 -12.98
C TRP A 625 16.53 14.80 -13.01
N PHE A 626 15.79 15.55 -12.20
CA PHE A 626 14.33 15.64 -12.32
C PHE A 626 13.89 17.09 -12.47
N HIS A 627 12.78 17.27 -13.20
CA HIS A 627 12.15 18.57 -13.38
C HIS A 627 11.47 18.99 -12.08
N ASN A 628 11.86 20.15 -11.55
CA ASN A 628 11.47 20.73 -10.27
C ASN A 628 11.30 22.25 -10.39
N PRO A 629 10.28 22.72 -11.12
CA PRO A 629 10.09 24.15 -11.38
C PRO A 629 9.64 24.89 -10.10
N PRO A 630 10.10 26.13 -9.84
CA PRO A 630 9.70 26.90 -8.66
C PRO A 630 8.18 27.13 -8.53
N GLU A 631 7.46 27.23 -9.66
CA GLU A 631 6.03 27.49 -9.71
C GLU A 631 5.19 26.25 -9.36
N GLN A 632 5.74 25.06 -9.58
CA GLN A 632 5.12 23.77 -9.29
C GLN A 632 6.18 22.75 -8.83
N PRO A 633 6.73 22.94 -7.62
CA PRO A 633 7.85 22.13 -7.15
C PRO A 633 7.46 20.66 -7.04
N THR A 634 8.31 19.79 -7.55
CA THR A 634 8.20 18.33 -7.42
C THR A 634 9.06 17.80 -6.28
N ALA A 635 9.82 18.66 -5.61
CA ALA A 635 10.53 18.37 -4.38
C ALA A 635 10.63 19.58 -3.46
N VAL A 636 10.76 19.33 -2.16
CA VAL A 636 10.91 20.36 -1.13
C VAL A 636 12.22 20.20 -0.36
N GLY A 637 12.80 21.31 0.09
CA GLY A 637 14.01 21.30 0.91
C GLY A 637 13.82 20.55 2.23
N SER A 638 14.75 19.67 2.56
CA SER A 638 14.61 18.75 3.70
C SER A 638 15.88 18.69 4.56
N ARG A 639 15.70 18.33 5.84
CA ARG A 639 16.80 17.94 6.73
C ARG A 639 17.04 16.43 6.59
N GLY A 640 18.30 16.03 6.67
CA GLY A 640 18.70 14.63 6.67
C GLY A 640 20.16 14.51 7.03
N VAL A 641 20.53 13.36 7.58
CA VAL A 641 21.93 13.00 7.77
C VAL A 641 22.48 12.59 6.42
N LEU A 642 23.60 13.19 6.02
CA LEU A 642 24.32 12.78 4.83
C LEU A 642 25.53 11.96 5.23
N ILE A 643 25.83 10.92 4.46
CA ILE A 643 27.10 10.21 4.53
C ILE A 643 27.86 10.32 3.22
N ALA A 644 29.18 10.17 3.27
CA ALA A 644 30.04 10.09 2.12
C ALA A 644 31.12 9.02 2.34
N PRO A 645 31.69 8.44 1.26
CA PRO A 645 32.90 7.63 1.35
C PRO A 645 34.01 8.29 2.15
N ARG A 646 34.76 7.50 2.92
CA ARG A 646 36.00 7.97 3.57
C ARG A 646 37.09 8.22 2.51
N PRO A 647 38.07 9.10 2.80
CA PRO A 647 39.26 9.22 1.96
C PRO A 647 40.00 7.88 1.88
N GLY A 648 40.50 7.50 0.70
CA GLY A 648 41.24 6.25 0.48
C GLY A 648 40.56 5.36 -0.57
N PRO A 649 39.45 4.67 -0.25
CA PRO A 649 38.74 3.85 -1.23
C PRO A 649 38.20 4.71 -2.38
N ALA A 650 38.45 4.27 -3.61
CA ALA A 650 37.88 4.91 -4.81
C ALA A 650 36.35 4.74 -4.86
N GLU A 651 35.87 3.58 -4.39
CA GLU A 651 34.48 3.15 -4.42
C GLU A 651 34.14 2.35 -3.16
N VAL A 652 33.01 2.66 -2.51
CA VAL A 652 32.50 1.91 -1.35
C VAL A 652 31.41 0.93 -1.80
N PRO A 653 31.51 -0.37 -1.46
CA PRO A 653 30.50 -1.36 -1.82
C PRO A 653 29.13 -1.08 -1.18
N VAL A 654 28.06 -1.37 -1.93
CA VAL A 654 26.68 -1.29 -1.47
C VAL A 654 26.08 -2.69 -1.35
N TYR A 655 25.24 -2.92 -0.35
CA TYR A 655 24.67 -4.22 -0.03
C TYR A 655 23.16 -4.17 0.09
N GLY A 656 22.48 -5.25 -0.32
CA GLY A 656 21.04 -5.41 -0.15
C GLY A 656 20.58 -5.87 1.24
N ARG A 657 21.53 -6.24 2.10
CA ARG A 657 21.31 -6.79 3.45
C ARG A 657 22.41 -6.31 4.40
N ALA A 658 22.12 -6.20 5.69
CA ALA A 658 23.12 -5.93 6.73
C ALA A 658 23.37 -7.19 7.57
N TYR A 659 24.20 -8.10 7.04
CA TYR A 659 24.52 -9.37 7.72
C TYR A 659 25.79 -9.29 8.60
N PRO A 660 25.89 -10.14 9.62
CA PRO A 660 27.09 -10.26 10.46
C PRO A 660 28.34 -10.67 9.68
N GLU A 661 29.51 -10.29 10.20
CA GLU A 661 30.79 -10.85 9.78
C GLU A 661 30.89 -12.37 10.08
N PRO A 662 31.69 -13.15 9.32
CA PRO A 662 31.79 -14.61 9.50
C PRO A 662 32.10 -15.08 10.93
N ALA A 663 32.92 -14.32 11.66
CA ALA A 663 33.31 -14.65 13.03
C ALA A 663 32.16 -14.57 14.05
N ALA A 664 31.03 -13.94 13.69
CA ALA A 664 29.86 -13.84 14.56
C ALA A 664 28.98 -15.10 14.55
N TYR A 665 29.15 -15.98 13.56
CA TYR A 665 28.34 -17.18 13.40
C TYR A 665 28.79 -18.27 14.39
N PRO A 666 27.90 -18.75 15.27
CA PRO A 666 28.24 -19.83 16.19
C PRO A 666 28.37 -21.16 15.45
N GLU A 667 29.00 -22.13 16.11
CA GLU A 667 29.10 -23.50 15.60
C GLU A 667 27.71 -24.06 15.24
N GLY A 668 27.62 -24.76 14.11
CA GLY A 668 26.37 -25.33 13.59
C GLY A 668 25.47 -24.34 12.83
N VAL A 669 25.79 -23.04 12.77
CA VAL A 669 25.07 -22.06 11.93
C VAL A 669 25.93 -21.65 10.74
N PRO A 670 25.55 -22.02 9.50
CA PRO A 670 26.33 -21.65 8.31
C PRO A 670 26.43 -20.13 8.13
N VAL A 671 27.66 -19.66 7.87
CA VAL A 671 27.95 -18.26 7.54
C VAL A 671 27.15 -17.84 6.31
N GLN A 672 26.52 -16.67 6.38
CA GLN A 672 25.88 -16.03 5.23
C GLN A 672 26.85 -15.02 4.62
N PRO A 673 27.46 -15.32 3.46
CA PRO A 673 28.35 -14.38 2.82
C PRO A 673 27.58 -13.15 2.36
N LEU A 674 28.16 -11.97 2.60
CA LEU A 674 27.62 -10.72 2.12
C LEU A 674 28.18 -10.44 0.72
N ALA A 675 27.30 -10.35 -0.28
CA ALA A 675 27.68 -10.05 -1.66
C ALA A 675 27.40 -8.58 -1.98
N PRO A 676 28.39 -7.81 -2.49
CA PRO A 676 28.15 -6.46 -2.93
C PRO A 676 27.27 -6.45 -4.19
N TYR A 677 26.53 -5.37 -4.35
CA TYR A 677 25.82 -5.05 -5.58
C TYR A 677 26.78 -4.66 -6.71
N PRO A 678 26.28 -4.63 -7.97
CA PRO A 678 27.05 -4.05 -9.09
C PRO A 678 27.24 -2.53 -8.97
N TYR A 679 26.60 -1.89 -7.98
CA TYR A 679 26.76 -0.47 -7.70
C TYR A 679 27.77 -0.23 -6.58
N SER A 680 28.33 0.98 -6.58
CA SER A 680 29.18 1.49 -5.50
C SER A 680 28.83 2.93 -5.15
N LEU A 681 29.42 3.45 -4.07
CA LEU A 681 29.45 4.89 -3.77
C LEU A 681 30.81 5.46 -4.19
N PRO A 682 30.88 6.19 -5.32
CA PRO A 682 32.11 6.86 -5.74
C PRO A 682 32.53 7.99 -4.80
N ALA A 683 33.83 8.26 -4.74
CA ALA A 683 34.38 9.43 -4.04
C ALA A 683 33.70 10.74 -4.50
N GLY A 684 33.44 11.63 -3.54
CA GLY A 684 32.78 12.93 -3.77
C GLY A 684 31.24 12.90 -3.76
N GLN A 685 30.63 11.72 -3.82
CA GLN A 685 29.17 11.59 -3.72
C GLN A 685 28.69 11.59 -2.26
N ARG A 686 27.39 11.85 -2.08
CA ARG A 686 26.74 11.91 -0.77
C ARG A 686 25.39 11.23 -0.83
N TYR A 687 25.00 10.55 0.24
CA TYR A 687 23.74 9.81 0.31
C TYR A 687 23.02 10.09 1.62
N VAL A 688 21.69 10.10 1.58
CA VAL A 688 20.87 10.26 2.79
C VAL A 688 20.94 8.97 3.59
N ALA A 689 21.38 9.07 4.84
CA ALA A 689 21.44 7.96 5.77
C ALA A 689 20.19 7.92 6.65
N GLY A 690 19.70 6.70 6.88
CA GLY A 690 18.67 6.36 7.86
C GLY A 690 19.31 5.82 9.14
N ASP A 691 18.80 4.71 9.64
CA ASP A 691 19.30 4.06 10.85
C ASP A 691 20.73 3.52 10.69
N LEU A 692 21.49 3.60 11.78
CA LEU A 692 22.71 2.81 11.97
C LEU A 692 22.30 1.46 12.57
N VAL A 693 22.46 0.39 11.80
CA VAL A 693 22.03 -0.96 12.18
C VAL A 693 23.22 -1.88 12.41
N ARG A 694 23.07 -2.81 13.34
CA ARG A 694 24.05 -3.88 13.58
C ARG A 694 23.79 -5.03 12.61
N GLY A 695 24.84 -5.69 12.15
CA GLY A 695 24.73 -6.91 11.36
C GLY A 695 23.94 -7.98 12.12
N GLU A 696 22.82 -8.44 11.55
CA GLU A 696 21.98 -9.48 12.14
C GLU A 696 21.50 -10.48 11.09
N TYR A 697 21.40 -11.75 11.47
CA TYR A 697 20.80 -12.80 10.65
C TYR A 697 19.96 -13.74 11.51
N PHE A 698 18.73 -14.01 11.07
CA PHE A 698 17.85 -14.94 11.75
C PHE A 698 17.95 -16.33 11.14
N TYR A 699 18.66 -17.24 11.80
CA TYR A 699 18.72 -18.64 11.40
C TYR A 699 17.50 -19.39 11.94
N ALA A 700 16.60 -19.82 11.05
CA ALA A 700 15.37 -20.50 11.43
C ALA A 700 14.99 -21.61 10.43
N LYS A 701 15.85 -22.62 10.26
CA LYS A 701 15.70 -23.61 9.19
C LYS A 701 14.74 -24.77 9.50
N THR A 702 14.17 -24.82 10.70
CA THR A 702 13.44 -25.98 11.24
C THR A 702 12.02 -25.63 11.66
N PHE A 703 11.12 -26.62 11.72
CA PHE A 703 9.77 -26.41 12.25
C PHE A 703 9.79 -26.20 13.78
N ASP A 704 10.70 -26.87 14.48
CA ASP A 704 10.91 -26.63 15.90
C ASP A 704 11.73 -25.34 16.10
N PRO A 705 11.19 -24.32 16.82
CA PRO A 705 11.92 -23.10 17.10
C PRO A 705 13.10 -23.26 18.06
N SER A 706 13.29 -24.41 18.72
CA SER A 706 14.42 -24.65 19.63
C SER A 706 15.79 -24.49 18.94
N GLY A 707 15.85 -24.78 17.63
CA GLY A 707 17.02 -24.60 16.77
C GLY A 707 17.18 -23.20 16.20
N HIS A 708 16.22 -22.29 16.42
CA HIS A 708 16.28 -20.94 15.88
C HIS A 708 17.31 -20.08 16.63
N ARG A 709 18.12 -19.33 15.89
CA ARG A 709 19.19 -18.49 16.44
C ARG A 709 19.22 -17.13 15.74
N VAL A 710 19.34 -16.07 16.53
CA VAL A 710 19.67 -14.73 16.00
C VAL A 710 21.17 -14.54 16.11
N VAL A 711 21.85 -14.53 14.97
CA VAL A 711 23.29 -14.24 14.88
C VAL A 711 23.46 -12.72 14.87
N ARG A 712 24.36 -12.20 15.70
CA ARG A 712 24.63 -10.76 15.82
C ARG A 712 26.12 -10.49 15.68
N GLY A 713 26.45 -9.63 14.72
CA GLY A 713 27.83 -9.19 14.47
C GLY A 713 28.21 -7.92 15.23
N ALA A 714 29.48 -7.58 15.16
CA ALA A 714 30.02 -6.29 15.54
C ALA A 714 29.95 -5.27 14.39
N GLU A 715 29.91 -5.72 13.12
CA GLU A 715 29.81 -4.83 11.96
C GLU A 715 28.54 -3.97 12.02
N LEU A 716 28.71 -2.67 11.74
CA LEU A 716 27.63 -1.69 11.69
C LEU A 716 27.42 -1.23 10.25
N TYR A 717 26.18 -0.94 9.90
CA TYR A 717 25.77 -0.51 8.58
C TYR A 717 24.90 0.74 8.69
N TYR A 718 25.12 1.72 7.82
CA TYR A 718 24.10 2.73 7.56
C TYR A 718 23.12 2.17 6.55
N GLU A 719 21.83 2.24 6.86
CA GLU A 719 20.80 2.24 5.84
C GLU A 719 20.87 3.55 5.04
N ILE A 720 20.74 3.48 3.73
CA ILE A 720 20.77 4.63 2.83
C ILE A 720 19.62 4.62 1.84
N GLN A 721 19.13 5.80 1.45
CA GLN A 721 18.36 5.93 0.21
C GLN A 721 19.32 5.76 -0.97
N PHE A 722 19.15 4.69 -1.75
CA PHE A 722 20.02 4.36 -2.87
C PHE A 722 19.21 3.92 -4.09
N GLY A 723 19.13 4.81 -5.08
CA GLY A 723 18.20 4.63 -6.19
C GLY A 723 16.75 4.74 -5.72
N HIS A 724 15.88 3.92 -6.31
CA HIS A 724 14.47 3.82 -5.90
C HIS A 724 14.28 3.14 -4.53
N ARG A 725 15.32 2.53 -3.96
CA ARG A 725 15.22 1.60 -2.82
C ARG A 725 16.04 2.05 -1.62
N VAL A 726 15.85 1.38 -0.49
CA VAL A 726 16.86 1.42 0.59
C VAL A 726 17.99 0.44 0.27
N ALA A 727 19.19 0.68 0.79
CA ALA A 727 20.32 -0.23 0.74
C ALA A 727 21.20 -0.04 1.98
N PHE A 728 22.26 -0.84 2.11
CA PHE A 728 23.16 -0.81 3.26
C PHE A 728 24.60 -0.60 2.84
N VAL A 729 25.34 0.19 3.61
CA VAL A 729 26.79 0.36 3.48
C VAL A 729 27.44 0.23 4.84
N LYS A 730 28.64 -0.36 4.89
CA LYS A 730 29.36 -0.51 6.16
C LYS A 730 29.73 0.86 6.72
N ALA A 731 29.47 1.05 8.00
CA ALA A 731 29.75 2.31 8.70
C ALA A 731 31.25 2.61 8.80
N SER A 732 32.10 1.58 8.71
CA SER A 732 33.55 1.67 8.66
C SER A 732 34.06 2.33 7.38
N ASP A 733 33.34 2.20 6.25
CA ASP A 733 33.76 2.69 4.93
C ASP A 733 33.30 4.12 4.63
N VAL A 734 32.37 4.65 5.43
CA VAL A 734 31.74 5.96 5.24
C VAL A 734 31.89 6.85 6.47
N ARG A 735 31.59 8.12 6.30
CA ARG A 735 31.53 9.10 7.40
C ARG A 735 30.32 10.01 7.23
N PRO A 736 29.67 10.42 8.33
CA PRO A 736 28.70 11.52 8.28
C PRO A 736 29.34 12.79 7.74
N VAL A 737 28.58 13.57 6.99
CA VAL A 737 28.96 14.88 6.46
C VAL A 737 27.85 15.88 6.73
N HIS A 738 28.22 17.05 7.25
CA HIS A 738 27.30 18.15 7.52
C HIS A 738 27.25 19.11 6.34
#